data_AF-A0A1G3PJV2-F1
#
_entry.id   AF-A0A1G3PJV2-F1
#
_cell.length_a   1.000
_cell.length_b   1.000
_cell.length_c   1.000
_cell.angle_alpha   90.00
_cell.angle_beta   90.00
_cell.angle_gamma   90.00
#
_symmetry.space_group_name_H-M   'P 1'
#
loop_
_entity.id
_entity.type
_entity.pdbx_description
1 polymer ?
#
loop_
_entity_poly.entity_id
_entity_poly.type
_entity_poly.pdbx_seq_one_letter_code
_entity_poly.pdbx_strand_id
1 'polypeptide(L)'
;MKRQSDNILKADDLDDTDLSGDSDLKALQDKSVLAINDAISRATGNKNIELSDLEAEALAISRQMSELENTKLHGILAGANITDENKRNQILANIKSSGQNRDFAEMKKLVKNFIDQENREKSGTAVISTPAATKSEQGVSKDAAFTITFSEDKMQALLAVNPPLGSGKPIALQTITAWCTAKKITGIKTDEIEKSLREMARSKKPVIGKIIAEGKPAEDGKNLEIKFEKEFTDAAAAGFSSQIAGQVCMVKDGDLLISASEPTKGKEGANIFGENIAPKPGSGEITAGDHIMTQKRGNNRLYYSRLTGLAQLDKNTLDVILYQDASFLITVSDDAMKAILSLNPGAGLGKKLVFEDIMQAIAEKKIICNVNENLIRNKTEEANNTSDPLQIDFIFAEGLQPEEGKDGEIEFFVKVKASGQHSEKHDGRIDYRQRENLVKVQKDDKIFSVIPPLPGSKNGQDIYGKIISMREVKSKELNIGKNIRTETDSDSGVLTGYAELEGSIKYDEKTGFIEVARIHEIDAINLQSGNIDFSGDIIVKNNIDDEMIVKLTGDLQVKGNIGSAMITADGNIICEGGIVTKHRGIIICRGNLSAKFIENSIIKCTGDVKVSKAILNSRVISQKAVIAEGEKGIIIGGEIKALNLIRAKSAGSSAGIKTTLQAGYDYISADKLALITEKRLQMEKRLQSTDELIQKLFKMKPSVDQFTEQMKNVYKESLLVQMKLKKKLLEIKMIETKLTAEIEKPVKAEIIIEDKLFNDTLIIIGNVKHTVSNTEDHVKYIRAEGSDRIEKKFLN
;
A
#
# COMPACT_ATOMS: atom_id res chain seq x y z
N MET A 1 34.15 14.81 -3.06
CA MET A 1 35.35 13.99 -2.73
C MET A 1 35.37 12.66 -3.49
N LYS A 2 34.85 11.53 -2.97
CA LYS A 2 35.09 10.17 -3.53
C LYS A 2 34.63 9.87 -4.98
N ARG A 3 33.88 10.78 -5.64
CA ARG A 3 33.52 10.72 -7.09
C ARG A 3 34.25 11.76 -7.95
N GLN A 4 34.98 12.71 -7.35
CA GLN A 4 35.74 13.75 -8.08
C GLN A 4 37.18 13.33 -8.37
N SER A 5 37.66 12.23 -7.78
CA SER A 5 39.00 11.68 -8.00
C SER A 5 39.16 10.92 -9.32
N ASP A 6 38.06 10.55 -9.96
CA ASP A 6 38.06 9.47 -10.96
C ASP A 6 38.01 10.03 -12.40
N ASN A 7 37.39 11.21 -12.59
CA ASN A 7 37.29 11.89 -13.90
C ASN A 7 38.55 12.65 -14.34
N ILE A 8 39.63 12.61 -13.56
CA ILE A 8 40.93 13.24 -13.90
C ILE A 8 41.90 12.20 -14.53
N LEU A 9 41.53 10.92 -14.53
CA LEU A 9 42.33 9.85 -15.15
C LEU A 9 42.00 9.68 -16.65
N LYS A 10 42.45 10.65 -17.44
CA LYS A 10 42.89 10.39 -18.83
C LYS A 10 44.39 10.63 -18.87
N ALA A 11 45.14 9.60 -19.29
CA ALA A 11 46.59 9.59 -19.27
C ALA A 11 47.12 9.47 -20.70
N ASP A 12 47.00 10.58 -21.42
CA ASP A 12 47.67 10.89 -22.68
C ASP A 12 48.26 12.31 -22.52
N ASP A 13 49.20 12.69 -23.39
CA ASP A 13 49.93 13.98 -23.41
C ASP A 13 50.87 14.26 -22.21
N LEU A 14 52.19 14.03 -22.39
CA LEU A 14 53.21 15.10 -22.51
C LEU A 14 54.65 14.55 -22.46
N ASP A 15 55.53 15.17 -23.26
CA ASP A 15 56.89 14.71 -23.60
C ASP A 15 57.98 14.91 -22.52
N ASP A 16 59.14 14.31 -22.77
CA ASP A 16 60.39 14.47 -22.02
C ASP A 16 61.01 15.86 -22.16
N THR A 17 61.70 16.33 -21.10
CA THR A 17 62.86 17.23 -21.22
C THR A 17 63.69 17.26 -19.93
N ASP A 18 64.96 17.63 -20.04
CA ASP A 18 65.99 17.38 -19.04
C ASP A 18 65.95 18.22 -17.75
N LEU A 19 66.33 17.57 -16.64
CA LEU A 19 67.09 18.18 -15.54
C LEU A 19 68.16 17.18 -15.07
N SER A 20 69.42 17.63 -15.09
CA SER A 20 70.61 16.83 -14.78
C SER A 20 71.01 16.93 -13.31
N GLY A 21 71.58 15.85 -12.74
CA GLY A 21 72.02 15.85 -11.33
C GLY A 21 72.50 14.51 -10.79
N ASP A 22 72.00 13.38 -11.30
CA ASP A 22 72.51 12.03 -10.99
C ASP A 22 72.11 11.06 -12.13
N SER A 23 72.77 11.20 -13.29
CA SER A 23 72.35 10.57 -14.56
C SER A 23 72.28 9.05 -14.46
N ASP A 24 73.30 8.44 -13.86
CA ASP A 24 73.52 7.01 -13.93
C ASP A 24 72.64 6.29 -12.91
N LEU A 25 72.47 6.86 -11.71
CA LEU A 25 71.56 6.32 -10.70
C LEU A 25 70.09 6.45 -11.15
N LYS A 26 69.74 7.54 -11.85
CA LYS A 26 68.40 7.75 -12.44
C LYS A 26 68.16 6.76 -13.59
N ALA A 27 69.07 6.66 -14.55
CA ALA A 27 68.96 5.73 -15.68
C ALA A 27 68.94 4.25 -15.25
N LEU A 28 69.64 3.89 -14.17
CA LEU A 28 69.55 2.55 -13.56
C LEU A 28 68.19 2.30 -12.90
N GLN A 29 67.63 3.29 -12.20
CA GLN A 29 66.28 3.21 -11.64
C GLN A 29 65.23 3.07 -12.74
N ASP A 30 65.27 3.91 -13.78
CA ASP A 30 64.29 3.91 -14.88
C ASP A 30 64.32 2.61 -15.70
N LYS A 31 65.51 2.08 -16.01
CA LYS A 31 65.66 0.75 -16.67
C LYS A 31 65.11 -0.39 -15.82
N SER A 32 65.36 -0.38 -14.51
CA SER A 32 64.86 -1.39 -13.58
C SER A 32 63.34 -1.32 -13.45
N VAL A 33 62.79 -0.09 -13.39
CA VAL A 33 61.35 0.22 -13.38
C VAL A 33 60.65 -0.31 -14.63
N LEU A 34 61.24 -0.12 -15.81
CA LEU A 34 60.67 -0.62 -17.08
C LEU A 34 60.61 -2.16 -17.10
N ALA A 35 61.70 -2.83 -16.76
CA ALA A 35 61.77 -4.29 -16.75
C ALA A 35 60.78 -4.94 -15.75
N ILE A 36 60.59 -4.33 -14.57
CA ILE A 36 59.58 -4.75 -13.59
C ILE A 36 58.16 -4.59 -14.15
N ASN A 37 57.88 -3.48 -14.83
CA ASN A 37 56.56 -3.22 -15.43
C ASN A 37 56.21 -4.23 -16.52
N ASP A 38 57.17 -4.61 -17.37
CA ASP A 38 56.98 -5.63 -18.41
C ASP A 38 56.70 -7.01 -17.79
N ALA A 39 57.48 -7.42 -16.80
CA ALA A 39 57.30 -8.69 -16.10
C ALA A 39 55.95 -8.79 -15.39
N ILE A 40 55.51 -7.74 -14.70
CA ILE A 40 54.19 -7.76 -14.06
C ILE A 40 53.06 -7.72 -15.11
N SER A 41 53.27 -7.06 -16.26
CA SER A 41 52.23 -6.97 -17.30
C SER A 41 51.96 -8.33 -17.96
N ARG A 42 52.99 -9.13 -18.22
CA ARG A 42 52.83 -10.53 -18.69
C ARG A 42 52.11 -11.39 -17.66
N ALA A 43 52.64 -11.45 -16.43
CA ALA A 43 52.09 -12.21 -15.32
C ALA A 43 50.61 -11.91 -15.01
N THR A 44 50.14 -10.67 -15.24
CA THR A 44 48.82 -10.22 -14.79
C THR A 44 47.76 -10.15 -15.89
N GLY A 45 48.16 -10.19 -17.17
CA GLY A 45 47.25 -10.20 -18.32
C GLY A 45 46.72 -11.59 -18.70
N ASN A 46 47.49 -12.66 -18.48
CA ASN A 46 47.10 -14.01 -18.86
C ASN A 46 46.42 -14.76 -17.69
N LYS A 47 45.16 -15.19 -17.88
CA LYS A 47 44.39 -15.96 -16.89
C LYS A 47 44.84 -17.42 -16.73
N ASN A 48 45.54 -17.97 -17.73
CA ASN A 48 45.91 -19.39 -17.80
C ASN A 48 47.41 -19.64 -17.59
N ILE A 49 48.17 -18.67 -17.04
CA ILE A 49 49.58 -18.85 -16.67
C ILE A 49 49.75 -20.04 -15.70
N GLU A 50 50.77 -20.86 -15.89
CA GLU A 50 51.13 -21.94 -14.95
C GLU A 50 51.76 -21.38 -13.67
N LEU A 51 51.78 -22.17 -12.60
CA LEU A 51 52.33 -21.70 -11.32
C LEU A 51 53.84 -21.45 -11.40
N SER A 52 54.56 -22.32 -12.12
CA SER A 52 55.97 -22.24 -12.48
C SER A 52 56.35 -20.89 -13.13
N ASP A 53 55.62 -20.48 -14.17
CA ASP A 53 55.86 -19.22 -14.87
C ASP A 53 55.60 -18.01 -13.96
N LEU A 54 54.53 -18.08 -13.14
CA LEU A 54 54.17 -17.02 -12.20
C LEU A 54 55.24 -16.86 -11.10
N GLU A 55 55.79 -17.96 -10.60
CA GLU A 55 56.91 -17.96 -9.66
C GLU A 55 58.21 -17.41 -10.29
N ALA A 56 58.51 -17.79 -11.53
CA ALA A 56 59.67 -17.29 -12.27
C ALA A 56 59.61 -15.76 -12.48
N GLU A 57 58.47 -15.23 -12.94
CA GLU A 57 58.31 -13.77 -13.08
C GLU A 57 58.31 -13.07 -11.71
N ALA A 58 57.64 -13.63 -10.69
CA ALA A 58 57.62 -13.04 -9.34
C ALA A 58 59.01 -13.00 -8.67
N LEU A 59 59.85 -14.00 -8.94
CA LEU A 59 61.25 -14.04 -8.50
C LEU A 59 62.09 -12.99 -9.23
N ALA A 60 61.92 -12.82 -10.54
CA ALA A 60 62.60 -11.77 -11.32
C ALA A 60 62.22 -10.36 -10.81
N ILE A 61 60.91 -10.10 -10.64
CA ILE A 61 60.39 -8.85 -10.06
C ILE A 61 60.97 -8.60 -8.67
N SER A 62 61.04 -9.63 -7.81
CA SER A 62 61.55 -9.48 -6.44
C SER A 62 63.07 -9.24 -6.39
N ARG A 63 63.84 -9.73 -7.38
CA ARG A 63 65.26 -9.38 -7.54
C ARG A 63 65.44 -7.91 -7.92
N GLN A 64 64.77 -7.45 -8.98
CA GLN A 64 64.90 -6.06 -9.44
C GLN A 64 64.33 -5.04 -8.43
N MET A 65 63.22 -5.38 -7.74
CA MET A 65 62.72 -4.58 -6.62
C MET A 65 63.71 -4.52 -5.45
N SER A 66 64.41 -5.62 -5.15
CA SER A 66 65.47 -5.64 -4.13
C SER A 66 66.65 -4.75 -4.52
N GLU A 67 67.06 -4.73 -5.79
CA GLU A 67 68.13 -3.85 -6.29
C GLU A 67 67.75 -2.36 -6.15
N LEU A 68 66.50 -2.02 -6.48
CA LEU A 68 65.88 -0.69 -6.29
C LEU A 68 65.71 -0.29 -4.80
N GLU A 69 65.45 -1.25 -3.91
CA GLU A 69 65.33 -0.96 -2.47
C GLU A 69 66.69 -0.89 -1.75
N ASN A 70 67.66 -1.74 -2.10
CA ASN A 70 68.99 -1.68 -1.50
C ASN A 70 69.72 -0.38 -1.88
N THR A 71 69.59 0.12 -3.12
CA THR A 71 70.13 1.44 -3.50
C THR A 71 69.54 2.57 -2.64
N LYS A 72 68.23 2.57 -2.40
CA LYS A 72 67.59 3.56 -1.51
C LYS A 72 67.96 3.38 -0.04
N LEU A 73 68.04 2.16 0.47
CA LEU A 73 68.42 1.92 1.87
C LEU A 73 69.89 2.23 2.15
N HIS A 74 70.79 2.05 1.17
CA HIS A 74 72.19 2.46 1.29
C HIS A 74 72.33 3.98 1.46
N GLY A 75 71.51 4.78 0.77
CA GLY A 75 71.41 6.22 0.96
C GLY A 75 70.90 6.61 2.36
N ILE A 76 69.85 5.94 2.85
CA ILE A 76 69.30 6.18 4.21
C ILE A 76 70.36 5.90 5.29
N LEU A 77 71.09 4.78 5.17
CA LEU A 77 72.10 4.38 6.13
C LEU A 77 73.39 5.21 6.02
N ALA A 78 73.70 5.77 4.85
CA ALA A 78 74.74 6.77 4.68
C ALA A 78 74.37 8.10 5.37
N GLY A 79 73.16 8.61 5.16
CA GLY A 79 72.64 9.81 5.83
C GLY A 79 72.44 9.67 7.35
N ALA A 80 72.53 8.46 7.88
CA ALA A 80 72.44 8.16 9.32
C ALA A 80 73.81 7.99 10.03
N ASN A 81 74.93 8.20 9.33
CA ASN A 81 76.30 7.99 9.83
C ASN A 81 76.55 6.58 10.43
N ILE A 82 75.83 5.55 9.97
CA ILE A 82 76.11 4.16 10.37
C ILE A 82 77.25 3.61 9.50
N THR A 83 78.47 3.82 9.97
CA THR A 83 79.75 3.44 9.34
C THR A 83 80.23 2.03 9.68
N ASP A 84 79.68 1.40 10.73
CA ASP A 84 79.96 0.00 11.10
C ASP A 84 79.14 -0.95 10.22
N GLU A 85 79.80 -1.60 9.25
CA GLU A 85 79.17 -2.46 8.26
C GLU A 85 78.50 -3.71 8.86
N ASN A 86 79.01 -4.24 10.00
CA ASN A 86 78.41 -5.40 10.65
C ASN A 86 77.13 -5.03 11.41
N LYS A 87 77.12 -3.94 12.19
CA LYS A 87 75.88 -3.45 12.82
C LYS A 87 74.86 -2.98 11.77
N ARG A 88 75.34 -2.34 10.69
CA ARG A 88 74.54 -1.99 9.51
C ARG A 88 73.86 -3.23 8.95
N ASN A 89 74.62 -4.30 8.68
CA ASN A 89 74.12 -5.59 8.19
C ASN A 89 73.21 -6.33 9.18
N GLN A 90 73.43 -6.21 10.50
CA GLN A 90 72.59 -6.85 11.52
C GLN A 90 71.25 -6.12 11.71
N ILE A 91 71.23 -4.79 11.66
CA ILE A 91 70.00 -3.99 11.64
C ILE A 91 69.27 -4.16 10.29
N LEU A 92 70.00 -4.24 9.17
CA LEU A 92 69.46 -4.65 7.86
C LEU A 92 68.82 -6.04 7.93
N ALA A 93 69.47 -7.02 8.58
CA ALA A 93 68.95 -8.37 8.73
C ALA A 93 67.68 -8.39 9.59
N ASN A 94 67.64 -7.64 10.68
CA ASN A 94 66.45 -7.51 11.53
C ASN A 94 65.32 -6.71 10.85
N ILE A 95 65.63 -5.71 10.04
CA ILE A 95 64.62 -5.00 9.24
C ILE A 95 64.09 -5.92 8.12
N LYS A 96 64.98 -6.60 7.37
CA LYS A 96 64.63 -7.56 6.31
C LYS A 96 63.84 -8.76 6.84
N SER A 97 64.16 -9.28 8.03
CA SER A 97 63.38 -10.35 8.68
C SER A 97 62.05 -9.86 9.24
N SER A 98 61.92 -8.57 9.56
CA SER A 98 60.67 -7.95 10.01
C SER A 98 59.70 -7.57 8.88
N GLY A 99 60.09 -7.72 7.60
CA GLY A 99 59.22 -7.57 6.42
C GLY A 99 59.36 -6.25 5.65
N GLN A 100 59.10 -6.32 4.33
CA GLN A 100 59.07 -5.18 3.41
C GLN A 100 57.84 -4.28 3.59
N ASN A 101 57.83 -3.13 2.91
CA ASN A 101 56.80 -2.09 2.93
C ASN A 101 56.52 -1.45 4.30
N ARG A 102 57.35 -0.46 4.63
CA ARG A 102 57.14 0.52 5.71
C ARG A 102 57.57 1.89 5.18
N ASP A 103 56.83 2.94 5.51
CA ASP A 103 57.19 4.30 5.09
C ASP A 103 58.50 4.78 5.75
N PHE A 104 59.15 5.81 5.21
CA PHE A 104 60.40 6.37 5.73
C PHE A 104 60.32 6.75 7.22
N ALA A 105 59.16 7.27 7.66
CA ALA A 105 58.92 7.55 9.08
C ALA A 105 58.52 6.30 9.89
N GLU A 106 57.85 5.33 9.27
CA GLU A 106 57.44 4.07 9.93
C GLU A 106 58.60 3.08 10.08
N MET A 107 59.59 3.00 9.18
CA MET A 107 60.82 2.21 9.39
C MET A 107 61.53 2.64 10.69
N LYS A 108 61.68 3.96 10.89
CA LYS A 108 62.20 4.59 12.12
C LYS A 108 61.40 4.25 13.39
N LYS A 109 60.14 3.82 13.23
CA LYS A 109 59.16 3.64 14.31
C LYS A 109 58.82 2.17 14.58
N LEU A 110 58.92 1.30 13.58
CA LEU A 110 58.71 -0.14 13.72
C LEU A 110 59.98 -0.89 14.17
N VAL A 111 61.17 -0.31 13.96
CA VAL A 111 62.36 -0.65 14.77
C VAL A 111 62.11 -0.41 16.26
N LYS A 112 61.29 0.59 16.61
CA LYS A 112 60.94 0.95 18.00
C LYS A 112 59.72 0.17 18.54
N ASN A 113 58.92 -0.45 17.68
CA ASN A 113 57.64 -1.09 18.03
C ASN A 113 57.60 -2.61 17.75
N PHE A 114 58.70 -3.25 17.36
CA PHE A 114 58.80 -4.72 17.28
C PHE A 114 58.88 -5.38 18.68
N ILE A 115 58.03 -4.90 19.61
CA ILE A 115 58.12 -5.09 21.07
C ILE A 115 56.77 -5.71 21.81
N ASP A 116 55.41 -5.92 21.34
CA ASP A 116 53.98 -6.17 22.11
C ASP A 116 52.34 -6.87 21.53
N GLN A 117 51.13 -7.77 22.08
CA GLN A 117 49.36 -8.34 22.20
C GLN A 117 47.81 -9.31 21.51
N GLU A 118 46.45 -9.97 22.04
CA GLU A 118 44.89 -10.83 21.50
C GLU A 118 43.18 -11.51 22.15
N ASN A 119 41.84 -12.22 21.63
CA ASN A 119 40.26 -13.03 22.16
C ASN A 119 38.63 -13.94 21.58
N ARG A 120 37.18 -14.39 22.09
CA ARG A 120 35.77 -15.55 21.79
C ARG A 120 33.82 -15.76 21.96
N GLU A 121 32.67 -16.88 21.93
CA GLU A 121 30.85 -17.24 21.71
C GLU A 121 29.46 -18.46 22.28
N LYS A 122 27.96 -19.08 22.19
CA LYS A 122 26.18 -19.42 21.71
C LYS A 122 24.72 -20.57 22.29
N SER A 123 23.23 -21.17 22.20
CA SER A 123 21.44 -21.47 21.74
C SER A 123 19.96 -22.58 22.34
N GLY A 124 18.44 -23.15 22.26
CA GLY A 124 16.67 -23.49 21.77
C GLY A 124 15.17 -24.60 22.35
N THR A 125 13.66 -25.18 22.24
CA THR A 125 11.89 -25.49 21.74
C THR A 125 10.38 -26.54 22.37
N ALA A 126 8.87 -27.12 22.27
CA ALA A 126 7.10 -27.45 21.75
C ALA A 126 5.57 -28.50 22.38
N VAL A 127 4.05 -29.06 22.27
CA VAL A 127 2.26 -29.37 21.79
C VAL A 127 0.76 -30.44 22.40
N ILE A 128 -0.76 -30.99 22.30
CA ILE A 128 -2.54 -31.22 21.78
C ILE A 128 -4.12 -32.30 22.27
N SER A 129 -5.70 -32.44 21.99
CA SER A 129 -7.21 -33.52 22.29
C SER A 129 -9.14 -33.64 22.00
N THR A 130 -10.40 -34.63 22.20
CA THR A 130 -12.24 -34.88 21.88
C THR A 130 -13.78 -35.99 22.30
N PRO A 131 -15.39 -36.08 22.09
CA PRO A 131 -16.97 -36.96 22.52
C PRO A 131 -18.80 -37.37 21.95
N ALA A 132 -20.13 -38.15 22.41
CA ALA A 132 -21.91 -38.54 21.97
C ALA A 132 -23.48 -39.48 22.67
N ALA A 133 -25.01 -40.01 22.58
CA ALA A 133 -26.79 -40.27 22.08
C ALA A 133 -28.36 -41.29 22.69
N THR A 134 -29.91 -41.79 22.60
CA THR A 134 -31.72 -41.99 22.15
C THR A 134 -33.25 -43.07 22.69
N LYS A 135 -34.81 -43.55 22.60
CA LYS A 135 -36.64 -43.66 22.20
C LYS A 135 -38.23 -44.77 22.59
N SER A 136 -39.84 -44.80 22.44
CA SER A 136 -41.41 -45.82 22.75
C SER A 136 -43.33 -45.91 22.38
N GLU A 137 -44.63 -46.83 22.65
CA GLU A 137 -46.51 -46.92 22.69
C GLU A 137 -48.08 -48.10 22.55
N GLN A 138 -49.70 -48.10 22.74
CA GLN A 138 -51.26 -49.16 22.67
C GLN A 138 -53.23 -49.13 22.76
N GLY A 139 -54.53 -50.10 22.74
CA GLY A 139 -56.41 -50.17 22.81
C GLY A 139 -58.00 -51.34 22.79
N VAL A 140 -59.62 -51.32 22.90
CA VAL A 140 -61.18 -52.39 23.01
C VAL A 140 -63.15 -52.37 22.83
N SER A 141 -64.46 -53.31 23.02
CA SER A 141 -66.34 -53.39 22.85
C SER A 141 -67.94 -54.49 23.21
N LYS A 142 -69.56 -54.52 23.02
CA LYS A 142 -71.15 -55.47 23.37
C LYS A 142 -73.03 -55.77 22.84
N ASP A 143 -74.46 -56.27 23.41
CA ASP A 143 -76.14 -57.11 23.08
C ASP A 143 -78.10 -57.10 23.40
N ALA A 144 -79.42 -58.04 23.29
CA ALA A 144 -81.31 -58.11 23.21
C ALA A 144 -82.97 -59.12 23.67
N ALA A 145 -84.56 -59.24 23.31
CA ALA A 145 -86.26 -59.88 23.85
C ALA A 145 -88.04 -60.55 23.25
N PHE A 146 -89.56 -60.86 23.75
CA PHE A 146 -91.31 -61.42 23.22
C PHE A 146 -93.13 -61.98 23.79
N THR A 147 -94.68 -61.96 23.28
CA THR A 147 -96.46 -62.62 23.31
C THR A 147 -98.39 -62.35 23.72
N ILE A 148 -99.88 -62.74 23.21
CA ILE A 148 -101.71 -62.38 23.07
C ILE A 148 -102.66 -62.29 21.65
N THR A 149 -103.88 -61.65 21.36
CA THR A 149 -104.34 -61.19 19.94
C THR A 149 -103.97 -59.73 19.74
N PHE A 150 -103.27 -59.46 18.64
CA PHE A 150 -102.55 -58.21 18.49
C PHE A 150 -102.77 -57.52 17.19
N SER A 151 -102.44 -56.23 17.21
CA SER A 151 -101.92 -55.54 16.04
C SER A 151 -100.65 -56.23 15.52
N GLU A 152 -100.44 -56.18 14.21
CA GLU A 152 -99.33 -56.89 13.53
C GLU A 152 -97.94 -56.40 13.98
N ASP A 153 -97.85 -55.12 14.36
CA ASP A 153 -96.68 -54.48 14.97
C ASP A 153 -96.43 -54.86 16.45
N LYS A 154 -97.31 -55.68 17.03
CA LYS A 154 -97.32 -56.07 18.46
C LYS A 154 -97.41 -54.87 19.43
N MET A 155 -97.87 -53.70 19.01
CA MET A 155 -98.01 -52.51 19.87
C MET A 155 -99.30 -52.48 20.68
N GLN A 156 -100.32 -53.27 20.35
CA GLN A 156 -101.61 -53.27 21.04
C GLN A 156 -102.11 -54.68 21.29
N ALA A 157 -102.45 -54.99 22.54
CA ALA A 157 -103.19 -56.19 22.92
C ALA A 157 -104.69 -55.92 22.78
N LEU A 158 -105.35 -56.52 21.78
CA LEU A 158 -106.79 -56.39 21.58
C LEU A 158 -107.48 -57.59 22.20
N LEU A 159 -108.27 -57.37 23.25
CA LEU A 159 -109.01 -58.43 23.92
C LEU A 159 -110.21 -58.86 23.09
N ALA A 160 -110.19 -60.11 22.63
CA ALA A 160 -111.37 -60.86 22.25
C ALA A 160 -111.77 -61.77 23.43
N VAL A 161 -112.52 -61.22 24.40
CA VAL A 161 -113.19 -62.04 25.41
C VAL A 161 -114.41 -62.70 24.77
N ASN A 162 -114.14 -63.84 24.15
CA ASN A 162 -115.14 -64.89 24.06
C ASN A 162 -115.55 -65.26 25.51
N PRO A 163 -116.85 -65.28 25.85
CA PRO A 163 -117.29 -65.93 27.08
C PRO A 163 -116.78 -67.38 27.11
N PRO A 164 -116.48 -67.94 28.29
CA PRO A 164 -115.83 -69.24 28.43
C PRO A 164 -116.63 -70.36 27.74
N LEU A 165 -115.92 -71.28 27.10
CA LEU A 165 -116.53 -72.43 26.44
C LEU A 165 -116.66 -73.61 27.41
N GLY A 166 -117.91 -74.05 27.65
CA GLY A 166 -118.25 -75.17 28.51
C GLY A 166 -118.05 -74.90 30.01
N SER A 167 -117.59 -75.90 30.75
CA SER A 167 -117.24 -75.79 32.19
C SER A 167 -115.89 -75.11 32.44
N GLY A 168 -115.26 -74.54 31.41
CA GLY A 168 -114.12 -73.64 31.56
C GLY A 168 -114.47 -72.50 32.53
N LYS A 169 -113.62 -72.29 33.54
CA LYS A 169 -113.88 -71.31 34.60
C LYS A 169 -114.16 -69.93 33.98
N PRO A 170 -115.15 -69.16 34.47
CA PRO A 170 -115.38 -67.80 34.00
C PRO A 170 -114.09 -67.01 34.16
N ILE A 171 -113.64 -66.43 33.06
CA ILE A 171 -112.33 -65.82 32.99
C ILE A 171 -112.38 -64.52 33.80
N ALA A 172 -111.87 -64.59 35.03
CA ALA A 172 -111.89 -63.45 35.93
C ALA A 172 -110.98 -62.35 35.36
N LEU A 173 -111.15 -61.11 35.82
CA LEU A 173 -110.16 -60.05 35.58
C LEU A 173 -108.75 -60.56 35.94
N GLN A 174 -108.63 -61.21 37.11
CA GLN A 174 -107.43 -61.89 37.58
C GLN A 174 -106.94 -63.01 36.65
N THR A 175 -107.81 -63.70 35.92
CA THR A 175 -107.40 -64.76 34.98
C THR A 175 -106.84 -64.17 33.69
N ILE A 176 -107.44 -63.09 33.17
CA ILE A 176 -106.89 -62.37 32.00
C ILE A 176 -105.59 -61.68 32.38
N THR A 177 -105.55 -60.95 33.50
CA THR A 177 -104.32 -60.25 33.93
C THR A 177 -103.22 -61.23 34.32
N ALA A 178 -103.51 -62.34 35.03
CA ALA A 178 -102.50 -63.37 35.28
C ALA A 178 -102.02 -64.04 33.99
N TRP A 179 -102.88 -64.26 33.00
CA TRP A 179 -102.46 -64.78 31.69
C TRP A 179 -101.59 -63.76 30.94
N CYS A 180 -101.95 -62.47 30.96
CA CYS A 180 -101.15 -61.40 30.37
C CYS A 180 -99.77 -61.31 31.04
N THR A 181 -99.72 -61.33 32.37
CA THR A 181 -98.47 -61.40 33.16
C THR A 181 -97.66 -62.66 32.85
N ALA A 182 -98.31 -63.83 32.71
CA ALA A 182 -97.64 -65.09 32.36
C ALA A 182 -97.07 -65.09 30.92
N LYS A 183 -97.63 -64.29 30.02
CA LYS A 183 -97.09 -63.98 28.69
C LYS A 183 -96.16 -62.77 28.64
N LYS A 184 -95.80 -62.21 29.82
CA LYS A 184 -94.97 -61.00 29.96
C LYS A 184 -95.53 -59.76 29.24
N ILE A 185 -96.85 -59.66 29.12
CA ILE A 185 -97.51 -58.46 28.62
C ILE A 185 -97.36 -57.34 29.65
N THR A 186 -96.98 -56.17 29.16
CA THR A 186 -96.70 -54.93 29.86
C THR A 186 -97.65 -53.84 29.34
N GLY A 187 -97.80 -52.72 30.06
CA GLY A 187 -98.73 -51.66 29.68
C GLY A 187 -100.21 -52.06 29.79
N ILE A 188 -100.53 -53.08 30.58
CA ILE A 188 -101.89 -53.64 30.71
C ILE A 188 -102.87 -52.59 31.30
N LYS A 189 -103.90 -52.25 30.52
CA LYS A 189 -105.03 -51.39 30.88
C LYS A 189 -106.10 -52.22 31.59
N THR A 190 -105.83 -52.58 32.85
CA THR A 190 -106.72 -53.40 33.70
C THR A 190 -108.17 -52.90 33.71
N ASP A 191 -108.38 -51.58 33.75
CA ASP A 191 -109.71 -50.96 33.75
C ASP A 191 -110.48 -51.22 32.46
N GLU A 192 -109.80 -51.28 31.31
CA GLU A 192 -110.43 -51.60 30.01
C GLU A 192 -110.72 -53.11 29.88
N ILE A 193 -109.91 -53.97 30.49
CA ILE A 193 -110.27 -55.39 30.65
C ILE A 193 -111.54 -55.51 31.48
N GLU A 194 -111.64 -54.79 32.61
CA GLU A 194 -112.80 -54.90 33.48
C GLU A 194 -114.05 -54.28 32.83
N LYS A 195 -113.95 -53.14 32.14
CA LYS A 195 -115.03 -52.59 31.31
C LYS A 195 -115.47 -53.60 30.25
N SER A 196 -114.54 -54.23 29.54
CA SER A 196 -114.83 -55.24 28.51
C SER A 196 -115.50 -56.49 29.08
N LEU A 197 -115.09 -56.96 30.27
CA LEU A 197 -115.75 -58.05 30.99
C LEU A 197 -117.15 -57.67 31.48
N ARG A 198 -117.34 -56.46 32.02
CA ARG A 198 -118.65 -55.94 32.43
C ARG A 198 -119.59 -55.73 31.23
N GLU A 199 -119.06 -55.31 30.09
CA GLU A 199 -119.76 -55.13 28.80
C GLU A 199 -120.18 -56.48 28.20
N MET A 200 -119.27 -57.47 28.19
CA MET A 200 -119.57 -58.85 27.78
C MET A 200 -120.62 -59.48 28.71
N ALA A 201 -120.48 -59.33 30.03
CA ALA A 201 -121.44 -59.86 31.00
C ALA A 201 -122.84 -59.22 30.91
N ARG A 202 -122.91 -57.91 30.60
CA ARG A 202 -124.19 -57.20 30.40
C ARG A 202 -124.84 -57.52 29.05
N SER A 203 -124.07 -57.53 27.97
CA SER A 203 -124.58 -57.70 26.59
C SER A 203 -124.77 -59.17 26.18
N LYS A 204 -124.07 -60.09 26.85
CA LYS A 204 -123.93 -61.51 26.50
C LYS A 204 -123.41 -61.78 25.08
N LYS A 205 -122.78 -60.78 24.45
CA LYS A 205 -122.09 -60.90 23.16
C LYS A 205 -120.57 -60.93 23.39
N PRO A 206 -119.78 -61.56 22.50
CA PRO A 206 -118.32 -61.45 22.55
C PRO A 206 -117.91 -59.97 22.45
N VAL A 207 -117.05 -59.52 23.36
CA VAL A 207 -116.41 -58.21 23.24
C VAL A 207 -115.06 -58.42 22.57
N ILE A 208 -114.92 -57.85 21.38
CA ILE A 208 -113.83 -58.05 20.43
C ILE A 208 -113.19 -56.68 20.14
N GLY A 209 -111.87 -56.64 20.00
CA GLY A 209 -111.16 -55.45 19.52
C GLY A 209 -110.96 -54.34 20.56
N LYS A 210 -111.24 -54.58 21.85
CA LYS A 210 -110.94 -53.60 22.91
C LYS A 210 -109.46 -53.66 23.28
N ILE A 211 -108.75 -52.53 23.19
CA ILE A 211 -107.32 -52.49 23.49
C ILE A 211 -107.11 -52.52 25.00
N ILE A 212 -106.39 -53.53 25.48
CA ILE A 212 -106.14 -53.82 26.90
C ILE A 212 -104.67 -53.78 27.30
N ALA A 213 -103.76 -53.54 26.36
CA ALA A 213 -102.38 -53.18 26.64
C ALA A 213 -101.81 -52.41 25.46
N GLU A 214 -100.93 -51.45 25.72
CA GLU A 214 -100.25 -50.63 24.71
C GLU A 214 -98.75 -50.54 24.99
N GLY A 215 -97.95 -50.70 23.94
CA GLY A 215 -96.50 -50.49 23.97
C GLY A 215 -96.14 -49.01 23.96
N LYS A 216 -94.88 -48.71 24.28
CA LYS A 216 -94.30 -47.37 24.13
C LYS A 216 -93.60 -47.28 22.76
N PRO A 217 -93.98 -46.34 21.87
CA PRO A 217 -93.27 -46.15 20.62
C PRO A 217 -91.85 -45.64 20.87
N ALA A 218 -90.95 -45.91 19.93
CA ALA A 218 -89.59 -45.38 19.95
C ALA A 218 -89.57 -43.88 19.58
N GLU A 219 -88.57 -43.15 20.07
CA GLU A 219 -88.31 -41.77 19.62
C GLU A 219 -87.18 -41.79 18.59
N ASP A 220 -87.48 -41.49 17.32
CA ASP A 220 -86.46 -41.40 16.27
C ASP A 220 -85.42 -40.30 16.59
N GLY A 221 -84.18 -40.54 16.15
CA GLY A 221 -83.04 -39.66 16.38
C GLY A 221 -83.10 -38.36 15.58
N LYS A 222 -82.43 -37.33 16.08
CA LYS A 222 -82.27 -36.05 15.36
C LYS A 222 -81.11 -36.16 14.38
N ASN A 223 -81.36 -35.71 13.15
CA ASN A 223 -80.34 -35.53 12.12
C ASN A 223 -79.33 -34.44 12.52
N LEU A 224 -78.20 -34.39 11.82
CA LEU A 224 -77.20 -33.33 11.93
C LEU A 224 -77.83 -31.96 11.61
N GLU A 225 -77.57 -30.96 12.46
CA GLU A 225 -78.00 -29.58 12.32
C GLU A 225 -76.76 -28.69 12.12
N ILE A 226 -76.73 -27.91 11.04
CA ILE A 226 -75.63 -26.99 10.71
C ILE A 226 -75.99 -25.59 11.19
N LYS A 227 -75.13 -25.01 12.03
CA LYS A 227 -75.11 -23.57 12.32
C LYS A 227 -73.95 -22.94 11.58
N PHE A 228 -74.25 -22.01 10.69
CA PHE A 228 -73.23 -21.19 10.04
C PHE A 228 -72.68 -20.15 11.02
N GLU A 229 -71.35 -19.98 11.04
CA GLU A 229 -70.64 -18.99 11.85
C GLU A 229 -70.13 -17.82 10.99
N LYS A 230 -70.24 -17.94 9.66
CA LYS A 230 -70.07 -16.91 8.64
C LYS A 230 -71.24 -16.88 7.66
N GLU A 231 -71.41 -15.77 6.96
CA GLU A 231 -72.39 -15.63 5.88
C GLU A 231 -71.90 -16.31 4.60
N PHE A 232 -72.56 -17.41 4.21
CA PHE A 232 -72.32 -18.12 2.95
C PHE A 232 -73.36 -17.69 1.90
N THR A 233 -72.88 -17.24 0.74
CA THR A 233 -73.69 -16.75 -0.39
C THR A 233 -73.68 -17.78 -1.52
N ASP A 234 -74.72 -17.85 -2.35
CA ASP A 234 -74.70 -18.71 -3.55
C ASP A 234 -73.53 -18.32 -4.50
N ALA A 235 -72.79 -19.32 -5.01
CA ALA A 235 -71.60 -19.09 -5.82
C ALA A 235 -71.87 -18.29 -7.12
N ALA A 236 -73.01 -18.51 -7.77
CA ALA A 236 -73.39 -17.77 -8.97
C ALA A 236 -73.82 -16.33 -8.64
N ALA A 237 -74.51 -16.13 -7.50
CA ALA A 237 -74.85 -14.80 -7.01
C ALA A 237 -73.61 -13.98 -6.59
N ALA A 238 -72.55 -14.64 -6.12
CA ALA A 238 -71.25 -14.04 -5.81
C ALA A 238 -70.35 -13.83 -7.05
N GLY A 239 -70.83 -14.16 -8.26
CA GLY A 239 -70.12 -13.88 -9.52
C GLY A 239 -69.05 -14.90 -9.92
N PHE A 240 -69.01 -16.08 -9.28
CA PHE A 240 -68.11 -17.16 -9.67
C PHE A 240 -68.62 -17.95 -10.88
N SER A 241 -67.73 -18.71 -11.52
CA SER A 241 -68.08 -19.55 -12.67
C SER A 241 -68.94 -20.75 -12.25
N SER A 242 -69.67 -21.33 -13.21
CA SER A 242 -70.50 -22.53 -13.03
C SER A 242 -69.73 -23.81 -12.66
N GLN A 243 -68.40 -23.73 -12.51
CA GLN A 243 -67.56 -24.81 -11.97
C GLN A 243 -67.56 -24.81 -10.43
N ILE A 244 -67.94 -23.70 -9.78
CA ILE A 244 -68.09 -23.60 -8.33
C ILE A 244 -69.57 -23.73 -7.99
N ALA A 245 -69.94 -24.83 -7.32
CA ALA A 245 -71.30 -25.15 -6.94
C ALA A 245 -71.55 -24.99 -5.44
N GLY A 246 -72.81 -24.76 -5.05
CA GLY A 246 -73.19 -24.60 -3.65
C GLY A 246 -72.94 -23.18 -3.13
N GLN A 247 -72.69 -23.07 -1.82
CA GLN A 247 -72.53 -21.79 -1.14
C GLN A 247 -71.07 -21.50 -0.84
N VAL A 248 -70.67 -20.22 -0.89
CA VAL A 248 -69.29 -19.77 -0.71
C VAL A 248 -69.14 -18.58 0.24
N CYS A 249 -67.98 -18.46 0.87
CA CYS A 249 -67.61 -17.34 1.75
C CYS A 249 -66.10 -17.06 1.68
N MET A 250 -65.67 -15.80 1.78
CA MET A 250 -64.24 -15.45 1.89
C MET A 250 -63.73 -15.65 3.32
N VAL A 251 -62.59 -16.32 3.46
CA VAL A 251 -62.03 -16.76 4.74
C VAL A 251 -60.53 -16.54 4.82
N LYS A 252 -60.03 -16.40 6.05
CA LYS A 252 -58.61 -16.43 6.42
C LYS A 252 -58.29 -17.76 7.09
N ASP A 253 -57.00 -18.08 7.16
CA ASP A 253 -56.52 -19.17 7.99
C ASP A 253 -56.97 -18.99 9.46
N GLY A 254 -57.42 -20.08 10.08
CA GLY A 254 -57.97 -20.09 11.45
C GLY A 254 -59.42 -19.62 11.61
N ASP A 255 -60.11 -19.13 10.57
CA ASP A 255 -61.52 -18.73 10.67
C ASP A 255 -62.44 -19.91 10.98
N LEU A 256 -63.36 -19.75 11.94
CA LEU A 256 -64.45 -20.70 12.20
C LEU A 256 -65.56 -20.52 11.15
N LEU A 257 -65.95 -21.59 10.46
CA LEU A 257 -66.85 -21.54 9.30
C LEU A 257 -68.27 -21.98 9.65
N ILE A 258 -68.38 -23.19 10.23
CA ILE A 258 -69.65 -23.78 10.69
C ILE A 258 -69.43 -24.53 12.01
N SER A 259 -70.52 -24.69 12.76
CA SER A 259 -70.63 -25.68 13.84
C SER A 259 -71.79 -26.64 13.53
N ALA A 260 -71.53 -27.95 13.57
CA ALA A 260 -72.52 -28.99 13.24
C ALA A 260 -72.77 -29.90 14.44
N SER A 261 -74.02 -30.25 14.72
CA SER A 261 -74.37 -31.20 15.79
C SER A 261 -74.21 -32.66 15.33
N GLU A 262 -73.76 -33.54 16.22
CA GLU A 262 -73.70 -34.97 15.91
C GLU A 262 -75.10 -35.61 15.96
N PRO A 263 -75.49 -36.43 14.95
CA PRO A 263 -76.79 -37.09 14.94
C PRO A 263 -77.02 -37.96 16.18
N THR A 264 -78.23 -37.90 16.74
CA THR A 264 -78.56 -38.71 17.93
C THR A 264 -79.14 -40.05 17.54
N LYS A 265 -78.93 -41.09 18.36
CA LYS A 265 -79.39 -42.46 18.08
C LYS A 265 -80.89 -42.69 18.33
N GLY A 266 -81.63 -41.69 18.79
CA GLY A 266 -83.02 -41.84 19.25
C GLY A 266 -83.13 -42.45 20.66
N LYS A 267 -84.36 -42.78 21.09
CA LYS A 267 -84.63 -43.58 22.31
C LYS A 267 -85.44 -44.83 21.98
N GLU A 268 -85.09 -45.93 22.65
CA GLU A 268 -85.75 -47.23 22.51
C GLU A 268 -87.20 -47.20 22.99
N GLY A 269 -88.08 -47.72 22.13
CA GLY A 269 -89.45 -48.07 22.49
C GLY A 269 -89.51 -49.51 23.01
N ALA A 270 -90.70 -49.92 23.45
CA ALA A 270 -90.96 -51.31 23.80
C ALA A 270 -92.39 -51.67 23.44
N ASN A 271 -92.57 -52.75 22.68
CA ASN A 271 -93.90 -53.26 22.39
C ASN A 271 -94.53 -53.90 23.64
N ILE A 272 -95.78 -54.35 23.55
CA ILE A 272 -96.50 -54.85 24.73
C ILE A 272 -95.82 -56.04 25.43
N PHE A 273 -94.88 -56.75 24.83
CA PHE A 273 -94.15 -57.86 25.48
C PHE A 273 -92.82 -57.48 26.12
N GLY A 274 -92.46 -56.20 26.04
CA GLY A 274 -91.10 -55.78 26.34
C GLY A 274 -90.08 -56.16 25.25
N GLU A 275 -90.51 -56.43 24.01
CA GLU A 275 -89.56 -56.42 22.88
C GLU A 275 -89.14 -54.99 22.59
N ASN A 276 -87.83 -54.75 22.58
CA ASN A 276 -87.24 -53.47 22.20
C ASN A 276 -87.65 -53.08 20.76
N ILE A 277 -88.18 -51.87 20.61
CA ILE A 277 -88.38 -51.23 19.31
C ILE A 277 -87.22 -50.26 19.12
N ALA A 278 -86.29 -50.63 18.23
CA ALA A 278 -85.18 -49.77 17.88
C ALA A 278 -85.68 -48.48 17.21
N PRO A 279 -85.26 -47.29 17.67
CA PRO A 279 -85.50 -46.04 16.95
C PRO A 279 -84.69 -46.01 15.66
N LYS A 280 -85.12 -45.21 14.68
CA LYS A 280 -84.22 -44.84 13.58
C LYS A 280 -83.19 -43.84 14.11
N PRO A 281 -81.88 -44.10 14.03
CA PRO A 281 -80.89 -43.09 14.35
C PRO A 281 -80.98 -41.93 13.36
N GLY A 282 -80.71 -40.71 13.82
CA GLY A 282 -80.58 -39.57 12.94
C GLY A 282 -79.40 -39.73 11.99
N SER A 283 -79.47 -39.09 10.83
CA SER A 283 -78.46 -39.14 9.78
C SER A 283 -77.88 -37.77 9.44
N GLY A 284 -76.83 -37.76 8.62
CA GLY A 284 -76.11 -36.57 8.19
C GLY A 284 -74.68 -36.52 8.73
N GLU A 285 -73.76 -36.16 7.86
CA GLU A 285 -72.33 -35.91 8.14
C GLU A 285 -71.88 -34.73 7.29
N ILE A 286 -70.88 -33.97 7.75
CA ILE A 286 -70.17 -32.99 6.93
C ILE A 286 -68.74 -33.47 6.72
N THR A 287 -68.41 -33.74 5.46
CA THR A 287 -67.08 -34.12 4.99
C THR A 287 -66.20 -32.88 4.98
N ALA A 288 -65.13 -32.89 5.77
CA ALA A 288 -64.08 -31.89 5.71
C ALA A 288 -63.10 -32.23 4.56
N GLY A 289 -62.81 -31.26 3.69
CA GLY A 289 -61.71 -31.32 2.74
C GLY A 289 -60.35 -31.03 3.38
N ASP A 290 -59.29 -31.07 2.58
CA ASP A 290 -57.90 -31.04 3.04
C ASP A 290 -57.54 -29.73 3.79
N HIS A 291 -58.22 -28.63 3.48
CA HIS A 291 -57.98 -27.31 4.03
C HIS A 291 -58.89 -26.98 5.23
N ILE A 292 -59.53 -27.99 5.84
CA ILE A 292 -60.41 -27.83 7.00
C ILE A 292 -59.89 -28.59 8.22
N MET A 293 -59.77 -27.89 9.35
CA MET A 293 -59.48 -28.47 10.65
C MET A 293 -60.79 -28.66 11.42
N THR A 294 -61.08 -29.88 11.86
CA THR A 294 -62.25 -30.16 12.71
C THR A 294 -61.90 -30.30 14.17
N GLN A 295 -62.71 -29.73 15.08
CA GLN A 295 -62.55 -29.87 16.53
C GLN A 295 -63.88 -30.26 17.18
N LYS A 296 -63.90 -31.28 18.04
CA LYS A 296 -65.09 -31.67 18.81
C LYS A 296 -65.24 -30.85 20.09
N ARG A 297 -66.42 -30.29 20.33
CA ARG A 297 -66.77 -29.49 21.51
C ARG A 297 -68.17 -29.87 22.00
N GLY A 298 -68.23 -30.77 22.99
CA GLY A 298 -69.49 -31.37 23.44
C GLY A 298 -70.12 -32.24 22.34
N ASN A 299 -71.40 -32.04 22.05
CA ASN A 299 -72.12 -32.72 20.97
C ASN A 299 -71.89 -32.07 19.59
N ASN A 300 -71.15 -30.96 19.49
CA ASN A 300 -70.91 -30.27 18.22
C ASN A 300 -69.49 -30.51 17.71
N ARG A 301 -69.34 -30.50 16.39
CA ARG A 301 -68.06 -30.47 15.67
C ARG A 301 -67.93 -29.09 15.01
N LEU A 302 -66.83 -28.41 15.31
CA LEU A 302 -66.45 -27.11 14.77
C LEU A 302 -65.55 -27.31 13.57
N TYR A 303 -65.76 -26.54 12.50
CA TYR A 303 -65.02 -26.63 11.25
C TYR A 303 -64.30 -25.31 10.98
N TYR A 304 -62.98 -25.32 11.08
CA TYR A 304 -62.09 -24.16 10.93
C TYR A 304 -61.36 -24.22 9.59
N SER A 305 -61.13 -23.07 8.96
CA SER A 305 -60.22 -22.96 7.83
C SER A 305 -58.76 -23.21 8.23
N ARG A 306 -57.99 -23.81 7.32
CA ARG A 306 -56.52 -23.92 7.35
C ARG A 306 -55.84 -23.12 6.24
N LEU A 307 -56.59 -22.26 5.54
CA LEU A 307 -56.17 -21.55 4.35
C LEU A 307 -56.86 -20.18 4.24
N THR A 308 -56.21 -19.21 3.59
CA THR A 308 -56.87 -17.96 3.19
C THR A 308 -57.37 -18.11 1.76
N GLY A 309 -58.67 -17.88 1.54
CA GLY A 309 -59.30 -18.13 0.24
C GLY A 309 -60.82 -18.15 0.29
N LEU A 310 -61.41 -18.93 -0.62
CA LEU A 310 -62.85 -19.11 -0.78
C LEU A 310 -63.27 -20.45 -0.15
N ALA A 311 -63.93 -20.39 1.01
CA ALA A 311 -64.60 -21.56 1.58
C ALA A 311 -65.83 -21.92 0.74
N GLN A 312 -65.99 -23.19 0.40
CA GLN A 312 -67.09 -23.72 -0.41
C GLN A 312 -67.79 -24.87 0.32
N LEU A 313 -69.11 -24.79 0.41
CA LEU A 313 -69.99 -25.87 0.87
C LEU A 313 -70.86 -26.36 -0.31
N ASP A 314 -70.49 -27.50 -0.91
CA ASP A 314 -71.33 -28.22 -1.87
C ASP A 314 -71.97 -29.43 -1.19
N LYS A 315 -73.30 -29.41 -1.07
CA LYS A 315 -74.14 -30.42 -0.38
C LYS A 315 -73.72 -30.64 1.09
N ASN A 316 -72.74 -31.50 1.30
CA ASN A 316 -72.22 -31.94 2.59
C ASN A 316 -70.69 -31.87 2.67
N THR A 317 -69.99 -31.43 1.62
CA THR A 317 -68.53 -31.28 1.60
C THR A 317 -68.17 -29.82 1.78
N LEU A 318 -67.38 -29.54 2.82
CA LEU A 318 -66.80 -28.22 3.10
C LEU A 318 -65.29 -28.27 2.87
N ASP A 319 -64.77 -27.41 2.00
CA ASP A 319 -63.33 -27.18 1.85
C ASP A 319 -63.03 -25.69 1.58
N VAL A 320 -61.75 -25.31 1.49
CA VAL A 320 -61.32 -23.95 1.14
C VAL A 320 -60.41 -23.98 -0.08
N ILE A 321 -60.82 -23.31 -1.15
CA ILE A 321 -60.02 -23.14 -2.37
C ILE A 321 -59.20 -21.85 -2.25
N LEU A 322 -57.93 -21.89 -2.64
CA LEU A 322 -57.07 -20.71 -2.67
C LEU A 322 -57.65 -19.62 -3.60
N TYR A 323 -57.72 -18.39 -3.12
CA TYR A 323 -58.21 -17.24 -3.88
C TYR A 323 -57.37 -15.99 -3.56
N GLN A 324 -56.59 -15.55 -4.54
CA GLN A 324 -55.79 -14.31 -4.47
C GLN A 324 -55.73 -13.70 -5.87
N ASP A 325 -56.31 -12.51 -6.06
CA ASP A 325 -56.19 -11.74 -7.31
C ASP A 325 -54.72 -11.36 -7.56
N ALA A 326 -54.29 -11.48 -8.82
CA ALA A 326 -53.00 -10.96 -9.24
C ALA A 326 -52.96 -9.42 -9.16
N SER A 327 -51.79 -8.85 -8.94
CA SER A 327 -51.62 -7.39 -8.85
C SER A 327 -50.28 -6.95 -9.41
N PHE A 328 -50.15 -5.67 -9.75
CA PHE A 328 -48.90 -5.11 -10.23
C PHE A 328 -48.63 -3.74 -9.62
N LEU A 329 -47.35 -3.36 -9.57
CA LEU A 329 -46.89 -2.06 -9.13
C LEU A 329 -45.81 -1.54 -10.09
N ILE A 330 -45.99 -0.32 -10.57
CA ILE A 330 -44.97 0.40 -11.35
C ILE A 330 -44.23 1.33 -10.40
N THR A 331 -42.94 1.10 -10.17
CA THR A 331 -42.03 2.01 -9.47
C THR A 331 -41.06 2.68 -10.46
N VAL A 332 -40.53 3.83 -10.07
CA VAL A 332 -39.56 4.61 -10.85
C VAL A 332 -38.43 4.99 -9.90
N SER A 333 -37.18 4.95 -10.36
CA SER A 333 -36.02 5.34 -9.57
C SER A 333 -35.98 6.85 -9.29
N ASP A 334 -35.36 7.27 -8.19
CA ASP A 334 -35.31 8.68 -7.75
C ASP A 334 -34.64 9.62 -8.78
N ASP A 335 -33.79 9.08 -9.65
CA ASP A 335 -33.12 9.76 -10.76
C ASP A 335 -33.94 9.82 -12.06
N ALA A 336 -35.13 9.21 -12.09
CA ALA A 336 -35.97 9.00 -13.26
C ALA A 336 -35.30 8.23 -14.43
N MET A 337 -34.24 7.46 -14.18
CA MET A 337 -33.52 6.71 -15.23
C MET A 337 -34.06 5.29 -15.46
N LYS A 338 -34.85 4.72 -14.56
CA LYS A 338 -35.40 3.35 -14.69
C LYS A 338 -36.85 3.28 -14.23
N ALA A 339 -37.66 2.52 -14.97
CA ALA A 339 -38.99 2.08 -14.52
C ALA A 339 -38.98 0.56 -14.26
N ILE A 340 -39.42 0.17 -13.07
CA ILE A 340 -39.52 -1.22 -12.63
C ILE A 340 -41.00 -1.59 -12.54
N LEU A 341 -41.35 -2.73 -13.14
CA LEU A 341 -42.66 -3.34 -13.04
C LEU A 341 -42.54 -4.58 -12.14
N SER A 342 -43.24 -4.52 -11.01
CA SER A 342 -43.38 -5.61 -10.05
C SER A 342 -44.69 -6.32 -10.31
N LEU A 343 -44.63 -7.61 -10.68
CA LEU A 343 -45.82 -8.45 -10.89
C LEU A 343 -45.97 -9.43 -9.72
N ASN A 344 -47.13 -9.43 -9.08
CA ASN A 344 -47.52 -10.41 -8.07
C ASN A 344 -48.48 -11.42 -8.72
N PRO A 345 -48.06 -12.70 -8.89
CA PRO A 345 -48.94 -13.74 -9.40
C PRO A 345 -50.24 -13.88 -8.59
N GLY A 346 -51.33 -14.17 -9.30
CA GLY A 346 -52.59 -14.56 -8.68
C GLY A 346 -52.57 -16.05 -8.32
N ALA A 347 -53.32 -16.44 -7.30
CA ALA A 347 -53.33 -17.83 -6.82
C ALA A 347 -54.75 -18.44 -6.83
N GLY A 348 -54.81 -19.69 -7.31
CA GLY A 348 -56.05 -20.46 -7.45
C GLY A 348 -57.05 -19.82 -8.39
N LEU A 349 -58.15 -19.30 -7.82
CA LEU A 349 -59.30 -18.75 -8.56
C LEU A 349 -59.28 -17.22 -8.72
N GLY A 350 -58.22 -16.53 -8.29
CA GLY A 350 -58.08 -15.08 -8.45
C GLY A 350 -57.94 -14.63 -9.90
N LYS A 351 -58.23 -13.35 -10.15
CA LYS A 351 -58.05 -12.71 -11.46
C LYS A 351 -56.59 -12.76 -11.91
N LYS A 352 -56.41 -12.97 -13.21
CA LYS A 352 -55.11 -12.87 -13.91
C LYS A 352 -54.79 -11.41 -14.27
N LEU A 353 -53.51 -11.12 -14.46
CA LEU A 353 -53.04 -9.84 -14.99
C LEU A 353 -53.48 -9.67 -16.45
N VAL A 354 -53.88 -8.45 -16.82
CA VAL A 354 -54.21 -8.07 -18.19
C VAL A 354 -53.11 -7.15 -18.71
N PHE A 355 -52.60 -7.42 -19.91
CA PHE A 355 -51.49 -6.64 -20.50
C PHE A 355 -51.92 -5.19 -20.78
N GLU A 356 -53.16 -5.02 -21.23
CA GLU A 356 -53.76 -3.73 -21.56
C GLU A 356 -53.89 -2.82 -20.33
N ASP A 357 -54.28 -3.37 -19.16
CA ASP A 357 -54.34 -2.64 -17.89
C ASP A 357 -52.95 -2.14 -17.44
N ILE A 358 -51.93 -2.98 -17.60
CA ILE A 358 -50.53 -2.63 -17.31
C ILE A 358 -50.06 -1.51 -18.25
N MET A 359 -50.32 -1.63 -19.55
CA MET A 359 -49.95 -0.60 -20.53
C MET A 359 -50.69 0.73 -20.30
N GLN A 360 -51.96 0.70 -19.90
CA GLN A 360 -52.68 1.91 -19.51
C GLN A 360 -52.03 2.57 -18.28
N ALA A 361 -51.68 1.81 -17.24
CA ALA A 361 -51.02 2.36 -16.06
C ALA A 361 -49.61 2.92 -16.35
N ILE A 362 -48.88 2.38 -17.34
CA ILE A 362 -47.62 2.93 -17.84
C ILE A 362 -47.87 4.27 -18.56
N ALA A 363 -48.89 4.34 -19.41
CA ALA A 363 -49.27 5.56 -20.14
C ALA A 363 -49.77 6.67 -19.22
N GLU A 364 -50.57 6.36 -18.20
CA GLU A 364 -51.01 7.30 -17.16
C GLU A 364 -49.84 7.90 -16.38
N LYS A 365 -48.79 7.09 -16.14
CA LYS A 365 -47.51 7.55 -15.57
C LYS A 365 -46.59 8.29 -16.55
N LYS A 366 -46.96 8.40 -17.84
CA LYS A 366 -46.23 9.13 -18.89
C LYS A 366 -44.79 8.64 -19.12
N ILE A 367 -44.55 7.34 -18.90
CA ILE A 367 -43.26 6.70 -19.18
C ILE A 367 -43.19 6.44 -20.69
N ILE A 368 -42.23 7.04 -21.39
CA ILE A 368 -42.19 7.08 -22.86
C ILE A 368 -40.84 6.70 -23.49
N CYS A 369 -39.72 6.82 -22.78
CA CYS A 369 -38.41 6.44 -23.33
C CYS A 369 -38.18 4.92 -23.20
N ASN A 370 -37.79 4.26 -24.30
CA ASN A 370 -37.33 2.85 -24.34
C ASN A 370 -38.24 1.82 -23.64
N VAL A 371 -39.57 1.97 -23.71
CA VAL A 371 -40.53 1.00 -23.15
C VAL A 371 -40.47 -0.33 -23.92
N ASN A 372 -40.12 -1.42 -23.22
CA ASN A 372 -40.00 -2.76 -23.80
C ASN A 372 -41.30 -3.56 -23.65
N GLU A 373 -42.27 -3.27 -24.52
CA GLU A 373 -43.59 -3.93 -24.55
C GLU A 373 -43.51 -5.46 -24.65
N ASN A 374 -42.53 -5.98 -25.39
CA ASN A 374 -42.33 -7.43 -25.55
C ASN A 374 -41.92 -8.09 -24.23
N LEU A 375 -41.04 -7.44 -23.44
CA LEU A 375 -40.66 -7.93 -22.12
C LEU A 375 -41.86 -7.89 -21.15
N ILE A 376 -42.64 -6.81 -21.17
CA ILE A 376 -43.86 -6.67 -20.35
C ILE A 376 -44.84 -7.80 -20.69
N ARG A 377 -45.10 -8.06 -21.98
CA ARG A 377 -46.00 -9.14 -22.42
C ARG A 377 -45.53 -10.50 -21.93
N ASN A 378 -44.28 -10.85 -22.23
CA ASN A 378 -43.70 -12.14 -21.85
C ASN A 378 -43.72 -12.37 -20.33
N LYS A 379 -43.40 -11.35 -19.52
CA LYS A 379 -43.44 -11.45 -18.06
C LYS A 379 -44.86 -11.44 -17.48
N THR A 380 -45.82 -10.79 -18.14
CA THR A 380 -47.25 -10.88 -17.78
C THR A 380 -47.77 -12.29 -18.02
N GLU A 381 -47.39 -12.93 -19.13
CA GLU A 381 -47.71 -14.33 -19.44
C GLU A 381 -47.01 -15.31 -18.47
N GLU A 382 -45.76 -15.04 -18.07
CA GLU A 382 -45.03 -15.81 -17.06
C GLU A 382 -45.72 -15.75 -15.68
N ALA A 383 -46.02 -14.53 -15.19
CA ALA A 383 -46.73 -14.30 -13.93
C ALA A 383 -48.16 -14.89 -13.92
N ASN A 384 -48.80 -15.00 -15.09
CA ASN A 384 -50.13 -15.59 -15.25
C ASN A 384 -50.14 -17.12 -15.35
N ASN A 385 -48.98 -17.77 -15.55
CA ASN A 385 -48.90 -19.22 -15.77
C ASN A 385 -47.97 -19.94 -14.78
N THR A 386 -47.29 -19.19 -13.89
CA THR A 386 -46.52 -19.78 -12.78
C THR A 386 -47.44 -20.28 -11.65
N SER A 387 -46.97 -21.31 -10.94
CA SER A 387 -47.53 -21.74 -9.66
C SER A 387 -46.72 -21.25 -8.45
N ASP A 388 -45.64 -20.49 -8.72
CA ASP A 388 -44.76 -19.90 -7.71
C ASP A 388 -45.33 -18.54 -7.26
N PRO A 389 -45.60 -18.30 -5.96
CA PRO A 389 -46.14 -17.04 -5.46
C PRO A 389 -45.10 -15.90 -5.38
N LEU A 390 -43.85 -16.11 -5.81
CA LEU A 390 -42.82 -15.06 -5.80
C LEU A 390 -43.14 -13.89 -6.74
N GLN A 391 -42.91 -12.67 -6.24
CA GLN A 391 -42.98 -11.43 -6.99
C GLN A 391 -41.94 -11.40 -8.12
N ILE A 392 -42.36 -11.04 -9.33
CA ILE A 392 -41.50 -10.93 -10.52
C ILE A 392 -41.22 -9.46 -10.79
N ASP A 393 -40.03 -9.00 -10.40
CA ASP A 393 -39.54 -7.64 -10.66
C ASP A 393 -38.68 -7.58 -11.93
N PHE A 394 -38.94 -6.62 -12.81
CA PHE A 394 -38.07 -6.33 -13.96
C PHE A 394 -38.11 -4.87 -14.37
N ILE A 395 -36.99 -4.39 -14.92
CA ILE A 395 -36.91 -3.06 -15.55
C ILE A 395 -37.55 -3.17 -16.94
N PHE A 396 -38.51 -2.29 -17.25
CA PHE A 396 -39.21 -2.28 -18.54
C PHE A 396 -38.96 -1.01 -19.38
N ALA A 397 -38.37 0.03 -18.79
CA ALA A 397 -37.98 1.25 -19.48
C ALA A 397 -36.69 1.82 -18.85
N GLU A 398 -35.76 2.29 -19.69
CA GLU A 398 -34.48 2.87 -19.27
C GLU A 398 -34.19 4.17 -20.02
N GLY A 399 -33.82 5.21 -19.26
CA GLY A 399 -33.35 6.48 -19.80
C GLY A 399 -31.97 6.37 -20.45
N LEU A 400 -31.68 7.25 -21.40
CA LEU A 400 -30.39 7.35 -22.07
C LEU A 400 -29.45 8.21 -21.23
N GLN A 401 -28.31 7.67 -20.81
CA GLN A 401 -27.23 8.44 -20.16
C GLN A 401 -26.61 9.45 -21.15
N PRO A 402 -26.19 10.65 -20.70
CA PRO A 402 -25.42 11.57 -21.53
C PRO A 402 -24.04 10.98 -21.89
N GLU A 403 -23.57 11.27 -23.09
CA GLU A 403 -22.20 10.93 -23.52
C GLU A 403 -21.25 12.05 -23.05
N GLU A 404 -20.87 11.98 -21.77
CA GLU A 404 -20.15 13.03 -21.05
C GLU A 404 -18.75 13.35 -21.58
N GLY A 405 -18.39 14.64 -21.53
CA GLY A 405 -17.09 15.15 -21.92
C GLY A 405 -16.04 15.13 -20.80
N LYS A 406 -14.77 15.14 -21.19
CA LYS A 406 -13.61 15.20 -20.27
C LYS A 406 -13.07 16.62 -20.15
N ASP A 407 -12.78 17.03 -18.92
CA ASP A 407 -12.07 18.29 -18.66
C ASP A 407 -10.63 18.23 -19.16
N GLY A 408 -10.05 19.40 -19.45
CA GLY A 408 -8.64 19.53 -19.79
C GLY A 408 -7.73 19.17 -18.61
N GLU A 409 -6.60 18.57 -18.93
CA GLU A 409 -5.63 18.08 -17.94
C GLU A 409 -4.23 18.67 -18.19
N ILE A 410 -3.45 18.82 -17.12
CA ILE A 410 -2.05 19.23 -17.21
C ILE A 410 -1.23 18.06 -16.66
N GLU A 411 -0.55 17.35 -17.55
CA GLU A 411 0.37 16.28 -17.19
C GLU A 411 1.78 16.85 -17.05
N PHE A 412 2.38 16.74 -15.86
CA PHE A 412 3.77 17.14 -15.62
C PHE A 412 4.70 15.93 -15.73
N PHE A 413 5.65 15.98 -16.68
CA PHE A 413 6.64 14.92 -16.92
C PHE A 413 7.84 15.00 -15.95
N VAL A 414 7.85 16.04 -15.12
CA VAL A 414 8.87 16.40 -14.14
C VAL A 414 8.23 16.46 -12.75
N LYS A 415 9.00 16.15 -11.70
CA LYS A 415 8.47 16.03 -10.33
C LYS A 415 8.25 17.40 -9.65
N VAL A 416 7.29 18.17 -10.16
CA VAL A 416 6.81 19.42 -9.57
C VAL A 416 6.12 19.12 -8.23
N LYS A 417 6.91 19.06 -7.15
CA LYS A 417 6.38 18.96 -5.78
C LYS A 417 5.88 20.32 -5.32
N ALA A 418 4.62 20.38 -4.87
CA ALA A 418 4.18 21.45 -3.98
C ALA A 418 5.09 21.53 -2.74
N SER A 419 5.34 22.74 -2.26
CA SER A 419 6.29 23.01 -1.18
C SER A 419 5.88 22.33 0.14
N GLY A 420 6.81 21.63 0.79
CA GLY A 420 6.62 21.08 2.15
C GLY A 420 6.50 19.56 2.29
N GLN A 421 6.62 18.77 1.23
CA GLN A 421 6.61 17.30 1.36
C GLN A 421 7.94 16.72 1.90
N HIS A 422 7.95 16.41 3.19
CA HIS A 422 9.02 15.70 3.91
C HIS A 422 9.51 14.41 3.20
N SER A 423 10.81 14.13 3.30
CA SER A 423 11.39 12.81 2.99
C SER A 423 11.71 12.06 4.28
N GLU A 424 10.90 11.07 4.62
CA GLU A 424 11.19 10.17 5.74
C GLU A 424 12.32 9.20 5.39
N LYS A 425 13.09 8.79 6.40
CA LYS A 425 14.08 7.71 6.28
C LYS A 425 13.50 6.41 6.81
N HIS A 426 14.02 5.29 6.30
CA HIS A 426 13.67 3.90 6.65
C HIS A 426 13.95 3.50 8.13
N ASP A 427 14.26 4.48 8.99
CA ASP A 427 14.65 4.34 10.41
C ASP A 427 13.88 5.37 11.29
N GLY A 428 12.75 5.91 10.80
CA GLY A 428 11.87 6.85 11.53
C GLY A 428 12.44 8.24 11.83
N ARG A 429 13.75 8.45 11.67
CA ARG A 429 14.43 9.73 11.93
C ARG A 429 14.27 10.70 10.76
N ILE A 430 13.43 11.71 10.96
CA ILE A 430 13.22 12.82 10.01
C ILE A 430 14.52 13.62 9.85
N ASP A 431 15.09 13.64 8.64
CA ASP A 431 16.24 14.48 8.33
C ASP A 431 15.78 15.84 7.81
N TYR A 432 15.59 16.76 8.75
CA TYR A 432 15.17 18.13 8.50
C TYR A 432 16.11 18.95 7.60
N ARG A 433 17.25 18.41 7.15
CA ARG A 433 18.25 19.10 6.30
C ARG A 433 18.10 18.82 4.80
N GLN A 434 17.13 17.99 4.36
CA GLN A 434 16.91 17.63 2.94
C GLN A 434 15.53 18.10 2.42
N ARG A 435 15.26 19.42 2.41
CA ARG A 435 13.92 19.97 2.11
C ARG A 435 13.73 20.40 0.65
N GLU A 436 14.72 21.08 0.05
CA GLU A 436 14.59 21.69 -1.27
C GLU A 436 15.37 20.93 -2.35
N ASN A 437 14.81 19.82 -2.83
CA ASN A 437 15.19 19.25 -4.13
C ASN A 437 14.59 20.08 -5.26
N LEU A 438 15.30 21.14 -5.67
CA LEU A 438 14.96 21.93 -6.85
C LEU A 438 14.85 21.02 -8.08
N VAL A 439 13.75 21.16 -8.83
CA VAL A 439 13.44 20.30 -9.98
C VAL A 439 14.32 20.70 -11.16
N LYS A 440 15.45 20.01 -11.32
CA LYS A 440 16.41 20.21 -12.40
C LYS A 440 15.86 19.66 -13.72
N VAL A 441 16.06 20.41 -14.80
CA VAL A 441 15.82 19.98 -16.19
C VAL A 441 17.07 20.26 -17.03
N GLN A 442 17.31 19.42 -18.02
CA GLN A 442 18.26 19.63 -19.11
C GLN A 442 17.59 20.38 -20.27
N LYS A 443 18.39 20.84 -21.24
CA LYS A 443 17.86 21.39 -22.48
C LYS A 443 17.09 20.30 -23.26
N ASP A 444 15.95 20.69 -23.83
CA ASP A 444 14.97 19.89 -24.56
C ASP A 444 14.25 18.80 -23.73
N ASP A 445 14.38 18.80 -22.40
CA ASP A 445 13.52 17.99 -21.52
C ASP A 445 12.05 18.42 -21.67
N LYS A 446 11.14 17.43 -21.76
CA LYS A 446 9.69 17.64 -21.71
C LYS A 446 9.28 18.00 -20.28
N ILE A 447 8.62 19.15 -20.10
CA ILE A 447 8.21 19.68 -18.79
C ILE A 447 6.76 19.29 -18.49
N PHE A 448 5.84 19.61 -19.41
CA PHE A 448 4.40 19.38 -19.27
C PHE A 448 3.72 19.14 -20.63
N SER A 449 2.52 18.58 -20.60
CA SER A 449 1.53 18.67 -21.69
C SER A 449 0.20 19.17 -21.12
N VAL A 450 -0.40 20.15 -21.77
CA VAL A 450 -1.79 20.57 -21.54
C VAL A 450 -2.66 19.86 -22.57
N ILE A 451 -3.53 18.98 -22.08
CA ILE A 451 -4.49 18.21 -22.87
C ILE A 451 -5.78 19.02 -22.96
N PRO A 452 -6.29 19.34 -24.16
CA PRO A 452 -7.52 20.10 -24.31
C PRO A 452 -8.75 19.32 -23.82
N PRO A 453 -9.82 20.00 -23.37
CA PRO A 453 -11.06 19.34 -23.00
C PRO A 453 -11.71 18.66 -24.21
N LEU A 454 -12.21 17.43 -24.01
CA LEU A 454 -12.94 16.68 -25.01
C LEU A 454 -14.45 16.90 -24.78
N PRO A 455 -15.18 17.58 -25.68
CA PRO A 455 -16.61 17.84 -25.48
C PRO A 455 -17.43 16.54 -25.48
N GLY A 456 -18.54 16.54 -24.74
CA GLY A 456 -19.52 15.46 -24.81
C GLY A 456 -20.20 15.42 -26.18
N SER A 457 -20.61 14.23 -26.62
CA SER A 457 -21.15 14.01 -27.98
C SER A 457 -22.67 13.99 -28.06
N LYS A 458 -23.38 13.68 -26.96
CA LYS A 458 -24.84 13.67 -26.88
C LYS A 458 -25.34 13.99 -25.47
N ASN A 459 -26.44 14.73 -25.40
CA ASN A 459 -27.26 14.83 -24.19
C ASN A 459 -28.01 13.50 -23.92
N GLY A 460 -28.27 13.24 -22.64
CA GLY A 460 -29.10 12.12 -22.20
C GLY A 460 -30.60 12.46 -22.19
N GLN A 461 -31.42 11.49 -21.80
CA GLN A 461 -32.87 11.63 -21.71
C GLN A 461 -33.43 10.70 -20.62
N ASP A 462 -34.25 11.22 -19.70
CA ASP A 462 -34.92 10.41 -18.67
C ASP A 462 -36.12 9.59 -19.23
N ILE A 463 -36.71 8.71 -18.43
CA ILE A 463 -37.83 7.86 -18.90
C ILE A 463 -39.08 8.66 -19.31
N TYR A 464 -39.23 9.90 -18.84
CA TYR A 464 -40.31 10.82 -19.17
C TYR A 464 -40.00 11.68 -20.41
N GLY A 465 -38.85 11.47 -21.05
CA GLY A 465 -38.42 12.19 -22.25
C GLY A 465 -37.73 13.53 -21.99
N LYS A 466 -37.46 13.90 -20.73
CA LYS A 466 -36.78 15.15 -20.37
C LYS A 466 -35.28 15.04 -20.68
N ILE A 467 -34.74 16.06 -21.36
CA ILE A 467 -33.33 16.11 -21.74
C ILE A 467 -32.46 16.29 -20.50
N ILE A 468 -31.43 15.44 -20.38
CA ILE A 468 -30.35 15.55 -19.41
C ILE A 468 -29.16 16.18 -20.14
N SER A 469 -28.85 17.44 -19.85
CA SER A 469 -27.69 18.11 -20.44
C SER A 469 -26.40 17.40 -20.04
N MET A 470 -25.50 17.20 -20.99
CA MET A 470 -24.10 16.92 -20.69
C MET A 470 -23.48 18.08 -19.87
N ARG A 471 -22.44 17.78 -19.11
CA ARG A 471 -21.69 18.74 -18.29
C ARG A 471 -20.79 19.62 -19.17
N GLU A 472 -20.72 20.92 -18.86
CA GLU A 472 -19.73 21.81 -19.47
C GLU A 472 -18.30 21.35 -19.07
N VAL A 473 -17.49 21.06 -20.09
CA VAL A 473 -16.08 20.70 -19.93
C VAL A 473 -15.21 21.93 -19.73
N LYS A 474 -14.25 21.84 -18.81
CA LYS A 474 -13.41 22.98 -18.42
C LYS A 474 -12.00 22.88 -19.02
N SER A 475 -11.48 23.99 -19.55
CA SER A 475 -10.05 24.11 -19.85
C SER A 475 -9.22 24.19 -18.56
N LYS A 476 -7.94 23.85 -18.67
CA LYS A 476 -6.88 24.27 -17.75
C LYS A 476 -5.81 24.96 -18.56
N GLU A 477 -5.23 26.02 -18.02
CA GLU A 477 -4.26 26.87 -18.70
C GLU A 477 -3.00 27.02 -17.82
N LEU A 478 -1.85 27.22 -18.46
CA LEU A 478 -0.58 27.53 -17.79
C LEU A 478 -0.10 28.91 -18.26
N ASN A 479 0.39 29.72 -17.32
CA ASN A 479 1.04 30.99 -17.61
C ASN A 479 2.52 30.72 -17.89
N ILE A 480 2.84 30.52 -19.16
CA ILE A 480 4.17 30.05 -19.59
C ILE A 480 5.16 31.22 -19.60
N GLY A 481 6.18 31.12 -18.76
CA GLY A 481 7.25 32.09 -18.57
C GLY A 481 8.47 31.82 -19.45
N LYS A 482 9.64 32.19 -18.96
CA LYS A 482 10.88 32.20 -19.75
C LYS A 482 11.51 30.82 -19.91
N ASN A 483 12.24 30.66 -21.01
CA ASN A 483 13.06 29.50 -21.33
C ASN A 483 12.27 28.18 -21.46
N ILE A 484 11.01 28.27 -21.86
CA ILE A 484 10.14 27.15 -22.19
C ILE A 484 9.65 27.35 -23.63
N ARG A 485 10.03 26.44 -24.52
CA ARG A 485 9.52 26.36 -25.89
C ARG A 485 8.21 25.59 -25.87
N THR A 486 7.22 26.07 -26.61
CA THR A 486 5.89 25.44 -26.68
C THR A 486 5.61 24.91 -28.08
N GLU A 487 5.19 23.66 -28.17
CA GLU A 487 4.83 22.99 -29.42
C GLU A 487 3.41 22.44 -29.27
N THR A 488 2.50 22.82 -30.18
CA THR A 488 1.12 22.35 -30.20
C THR A 488 0.94 21.34 -31.31
N ASP A 489 0.42 20.16 -30.98
CA ASP A 489 -0.02 19.16 -31.95
C ASP A 489 -1.25 19.68 -32.72
N SER A 490 -1.19 19.68 -34.06
CA SER A 490 -2.28 20.15 -34.93
C SER A 490 -3.52 19.27 -34.93
N ASP A 491 -3.35 17.98 -34.61
CA ASP A 491 -4.36 16.95 -34.80
C ASP A 491 -5.03 16.60 -33.47
N SER A 492 -4.27 16.63 -32.36
CA SER A 492 -4.78 16.41 -31.00
C SER A 492 -5.02 17.69 -30.19
N GLY A 493 -4.48 18.84 -30.60
CA GLY A 493 -4.56 20.11 -29.88
C GLY A 493 -3.74 20.16 -28.57
N VAL A 494 -2.92 19.14 -28.29
CA VAL A 494 -2.11 19.05 -27.06
C VAL A 494 -0.94 20.04 -27.13
N LEU A 495 -0.87 20.95 -26.16
CA LEU A 495 0.21 21.93 -26.00
C LEU A 495 1.30 21.36 -25.09
N THR A 496 2.49 21.12 -25.63
CA THR A 496 3.64 20.59 -24.88
C THR A 496 4.71 21.65 -24.64
N GLY A 497 5.20 21.73 -23.39
CA GLY A 497 6.31 22.60 -23.00
C GLY A 497 7.64 21.84 -22.88
N TYR A 498 8.69 22.36 -23.51
CA TYR A 498 10.06 21.85 -23.47
C TYR A 498 11.04 22.89 -22.91
N ALA A 499 12.04 22.47 -22.14
CA ALA A 499 13.07 23.37 -21.60
C ALA A 499 14.03 23.87 -22.69
N GLU A 500 14.28 25.18 -22.78
CA GLU A 500 15.22 25.72 -23.78
C GLU A 500 16.69 25.67 -23.33
N LEU A 501 16.94 25.45 -22.04
CA LEU A 501 18.26 25.40 -21.42
C LEU A 501 18.26 24.53 -20.14
N GLU A 502 19.44 24.15 -19.65
CA GLU A 502 19.59 23.52 -18.33
C GLU A 502 19.28 24.51 -17.20
N GLY A 503 18.46 24.11 -16.22
CA GLY A 503 18.10 24.96 -15.09
C GLY A 503 17.13 24.31 -14.10
N SER A 504 16.50 25.15 -13.27
CA SER A 504 15.42 24.75 -12.34
C SER A 504 14.05 25.17 -12.85
N ILE A 505 13.05 24.32 -12.72
CA ILE A 505 11.65 24.75 -12.87
C ILE A 505 11.26 25.57 -11.64
N LYS A 506 10.73 26.77 -11.88
CA LYS A 506 9.87 27.47 -10.92
C LYS A 506 8.42 27.24 -11.36
N TYR A 507 7.58 26.81 -10.43
CA TYR A 507 6.13 26.67 -10.62
C TYR A 507 5.41 27.33 -9.46
N ASP A 508 4.44 28.20 -9.76
CA ASP A 508 3.50 28.75 -8.78
C ASP A 508 2.10 28.20 -9.04
N GLU A 509 1.69 27.26 -8.20
CA GLU A 509 0.40 26.58 -8.22
C GLU A 509 -0.80 27.54 -8.10
N LYS A 510 -0.61 28.74 -7.52
CA LYS A 510 -1.71 29.72 -7.35
C LYS A 510 -1.96 30.56 -8.59
N THR A 511 -0.93 30.78 -9.41
CA THR A 511 -1.00 31.60 -10.63
C THR A 511 -0.91 30.76 -11.90
N GLY A 512 -0.66 29.45 -11.79
CA GLY A 512 -0.38 28.56 -12.92
C GLY A 512 0.91 28.93 -13.66
N PHE A 513 1.78 29.75 -13.06
CA PHE A 513 2.98 30.26 -13.72
C PHE A 513 4.11 29.24 -13.71
N ILE A 514 4.78 29.05 -14.84
CA ILE A 514 5.90 28.12 -14.97
C ILE A 514 7.04 28.70 -15.82
N GLU A 515 8.27 28.69 -15.30
CA GLU A 515 9.49 29.07 -16.06
C GLU A 515 10.66 28.13 -15.75
N VAL A 516 11.63 28.04 -16.66
CA VAL A 516 12.94 27.43 -16.38
C VAL A 516 13.95 28.52 -16.06
N ALA A 517 14.45 28.52 -14.83
CA ALA A 517 15.39 29.50 -14.31
C ALA A 517 16.79 28.90 -14.14
N ARG A 518 17.76 29.49 -14.86
CA ARG A 518 19.21 29.22 -14.73
C ARG A 518 19.80 29.73 -13.41
N ILE A 519 19.31 30.89 -12.95
CA ILE A 519 19.68 31.51 -11.68
C ILE A 519 18.55 31.23 -10.68
N HIS A 520 18.90 30.65 -9.53
CA HIS A 520 17.95 30.39 -8.46
C HIS A 520 18.15 31.40 -7.31
N GLU A 521 17.11 32.18 -6.99
CA GLU A 521 17.15 33.16 -5.89
C GLU A 521 16.57 32.54 -4.61
N ILE A 522 17.39 32.46 -3.56
CA ILE A 522 17.00 32.00 -2.22
C ILE A 522 17.01 33.22 -1.28
N ASP A 523 16.09 33.30 -0.32
CA ASP A 523 16.13 34.36 0.68
C ASP A 523 17.33 34.20 1.64
N ALA A 524 17.35 33.11 2.41
CA ALA A 524 18.46 32.71 3.27
C ALA A 524 18.66 31.19 3.18
N ILE A 525 19.91 30.71 3.35
CA ILE A 525 20.19 29.28 3.47
C ILE A 525 20.36 28.93 4.94
N ASN A 526 19.39 28.20 5.50
CA ASN A 526 19.27 27.92 6.93
C ASN A 526 18.50 26.61 7.20
N LEU A 527 18.14 26.33 8.45
CA LEU A 527 17.37 25.13 8.84
C LEU A 527 15.95 25.04 8.22
N GLN A 528 15.41 26.12 7.65
CA GLN A 528 14.11 26.14 6.98
C GLN A 528 14.20 25.72 5.51
N SER A 529 15.22 26.19 4.77
CA SER A 529 15.54 25.75 3.38
C SER A 529 16.22 24.37 3.35
N GLY A 530 17.05 24.09 4.37
CA GLY A 530 17.95 22.94 4.38
C GLY A 530 19.20 23.14 3.51
N ASN A 531 19.89 22.03 3.24
CA ASN A 531 21.10 21.98 2.42
C ASN A 531 20.78 22.07 0.92
N ILE A 532 21.67 22.68 0.15
CA ILE A 532 21.49 22.92 -1.30
C ILE A 532 22.49 22.07 -2.11
N ASP A 533 22.01 21.45 -3.19
CA ASP A 533 22.82 20.69 -4.17
C ASP A 533 22.34 21.01 -5.60
N PHE A 534 22.80 22.14 -6.14
CA PHE A 534 22.23 22.77 -7.33
C PHE A 534 23.10 22.61 -8.59
N SER A 535 22.47 22.72 -9.76
CA SER A 535 23.15 22.76 -11.06
C SER A 535 22.81 24.09 -11.73
N GLY A 536 23.77 25.02 -11.77
CA GLY A 536 23.54 26.42 -12.13
C GLY A 536 23.94 27.40 -11.02
N ASP A 537 23.47 28.63 -11.16
CA ASP A 537 23.91 29.81 -10.40
C ASP A 537 22.92 30.12 -9.25
N ILE A 538 23.40 30.55 -8.07
CA ILE A 538 22.55 30.89 -6.90
C ILE A 538 22.81 32.31 -6.42
N ILE A 539 21.73 33.04 -6.09
CA ILE A 539 21.77 34.31 -5.36
C ILE A 539 21.05 34.13 -4.02
N VAL A 540 21.79 34.28 -2.91
CA VAL A 540 21.24 34.33 -1.55
C VAL A 540 21.05 35.80 -1.14
N LYS A 541 19.82 36.21 -0.81
CA LYS A 541 19.47 37.60 -0.50
C LYS A 541 19.91 38.04 0.90
N ASN A 542 20.04 37.09 1.82
CA ASN A 542 20.47 37.27 3.20
C ASN A 542 21.71 36.39 3.45
N ASN A 543 21.76 35.65 4.57
CA ASN A 543 22.91 34.89 5.03
C ASN A 543 22.90 33.42 4.58
N ILE A 544 24.05 32.76 4.71
CA ILE A 544 24.18 31.30 4.82
C ILE A 544 24.58 30.99 6.27
N ASP A 545 23.73 30.26 7.00
CA ASP A 545 23.89 30.02 8.44
C ASP A 545 24.94 28.93 8.78
N ASP A 546 25.32 28.85 10.07
CA ASP A 546 26.20 27.80 10.61
C ASP A 546 25.67 26.38 10.26
N GLU A 547 26.59 25.45 9.97
CA GLU A 547 26.33 24.02 9.69
C GLU A 547 25.54 23.68 8.42
N MET A 548 25.25 24.66 7.55
CA MET A 548 24.65 24.40 6.24
C MET A 548 25.65 23.82 5.25
N ILE A 549 25.18 22.99 4.32
CA ILE A 549 25.95 22.44 3.20
C ILE A 549 25.39 23.00 1.89
N VAL A 550 26.25 23.63 1.09
CA VAL A 550 25.91 24.21 -0.22
C VAL A 550 26.87 23.67 -1.28
N LYS A 551 26.32 22.99 -2.28
CA LYS A 551 27.05 22.52 -3.47
C LYS A 551 26.39 23.05 -4.73
N LEU A 552 27.18 23.58 -5.66
CA LEU A 552 26.68 24.14 -6.91
C LEU A 552 27.74 24.12 -8.02
N THR A 553 27.27 23.94 -9.26
CA THR A 553 28.13 23.87 -10.46
C THR A 553 28.38 25.23 -11.12
N GLY A 554 27.57 26.24 -10.81
CA GLY A 554 27.72 27.61 -11.30
C GLY A 554 28.35 28.56 -10.27
N ASP A 555 27.95 29.82 -10.32
CA ASP A 555 28.39 30.88 -9.39
C ASP A 555 27.48 30.96 -8.14
N LEU A 556 28.05 31.42 -7.02
CA LEU A 556 27.32 31.73 -5.79
C LEU A 556 27.47 33.21 -5.41
N GLN A 557 26.38 33.97 -5.39
CA GLN A 557 26.33 35.30 -4.78
C GLN A 557 25.61 35.23 -3.43
N VAL A 558 26.18 35.84 -2.39
CA VAL A 558 25.60 35.98 -1.06
C VAL A 558 25.63 37.45 -0.67
N LYS A 559 24.46 38.07 -0.51
CA LYS A 559 24.37 39.50 -0.15
C LYS A 559 24.64 39.77 1.33
N GLY A 560 24.30 38.81 2.19
CA GLY A 560 24.66 38.80 3.61
C GLY A 560 26.02 38.15 3.87
N ASN A 561 26.14 37.55 5.06
CA ASN A 561 27.35 36.87 5.53
C ASN A 561 27.29 35.36 5.29
N ILE A 562 28.47 34.72 5.29
CA ILE A 562 28.61 33.26 5.29
C ILE A 562 29.14 32.83 6.67
N GLY A 563 28.33 32.06 7.41
CA GLY A 563 28.69 31.46 8.69
C GLY A 563 29.52 30.18 8.56
N SER A 564 29.40 29.30 9.53
CA SER A 564 30.12 28.02 9.65
C SER A 564 29.62 26.92 8.69
N ALA A 565 29.44 27.27 7.42
CA ALA A 565 28.90 26.40 6.37
C ALA A 565 30.00 25.64 5.60
N MET A 566 29.64 24.52 4.99
CA MET A 566 30.47 23.82 4.00
C MET A 566 30.01 24.18 2.59
N ILE A 567 30.81 24.95 1.86
CA ILE A 567 30.47 25.45 0.52
C ILE A 567 31.40 24.86 -0.52
N THR A 568 30.86 24.43 -1.66
CA THR A 568 31.62 24.02 -2.84
C THR A 568 30.97 24.56 -4.10
N ALA A 569 31.67 25.48 -4.77
CA ALA A 569 31.28 26.06 -6.05
C ALA A 569 32.28 25.67 -7.15
N ASP A 570 31.80 25.15 -8.28
CA ASP A 570 32.64 25.00 -9.48
C ASP A 570 32.83 26.34 -10.23
N GLY A 571 31.96 27.32 -10.02
CA GLY A 571 32.12 28.73 -10.45
C GLY A 571 32.74 29.63 -9.36
N ASN A 572 32.45 30.93 -9.44
CA ASN A 572 32.89 31.98 -8.52
C ASN A 572 32.06 32.00 -7.21
N ILE A 573 32.61 32.63 -6.16
CA ILE A 573 31.87 32.94 -4.92
C ILE A 573 32.00 34.44 -4.62
N ILE A 574 30.88 35.16 -4.60
CA ILE A 574 30.79 36.59 -4.30
C ILE A 574 30.05 36.77 -2.99
N CYS A 575 30.76 37.09 -1.91
CA CYS A 575 30.17 37.46 -0.63
C CYS A 575 30.20 38.98 -0.46
N GLU A 576 29.03 39.63 -0.52
CA GLU A 576 28.94 41.07 -0.26
C GLU A 576 29.06 41.39 1.24
N GLY A 577 28.88 40.42 2.13
CA GLY A 577 29.20 40.50 3.55
C GLY A 577 30.61 39.98 3.88
N GLY A 578 30.72 39.33 5.04
CA GLY A 578 31.93 38.63 5.49
C GLY A 578 31.76 37.12 5.60
N ILE A 579 32.89 36.43 5.65
CA ILE A 579 33.00 34.98 5.82
C ILE A 579 33.55 34.70 7.22
N VAL A 580 32.79 34.01 8.07
CA VAL A 580 33.13 33.78 9.49
C VAL A 580 32.83 32.32 9.88
N THR A 581 33.69 31.38 9.47
CA THR A 581 33.39 29.94 9.60
C THR A 581 33.82 29.28 10.91
N LYS A 582 34.46 30.01 11.83
CA LYS A 582 34.90 29.56 13.17
C LYS A 582 35.68 28.24 13.15
N HIS A 583 36.48 28.02 12.10
CA HIS A 583 37.21 26.80 11.74
C HIS A 583 36.35 25.53 11.54
N ARG A 584 35.01 25.61 11.60
CA ARG A 584 34.09 24.49 11.35
C ARG A 584 33.65 24.41 9.90
N GLY A 585 33.42 25.55 9.26
CA GLY A 585 33.08 25.62 7.83
C GLY A 585 34.30 25.69 6.92
N ILE A 586 34.21 25.07 5.74
CA ILE A 586 35.24 25.04 4.70
C ILE A 586 34.60 25.51 3.39
N ILE A 587 35.27 26.44 2.70
CA ILE A 587 34.81 26.95 1.41
C ILE A 587 35.78 26.53 0.31
N ILE A 588 35.23 25.91 -0.73
CA ILE A 588 35.95 25.48 -1.94
C ILE A 588 35.35 26.21 -3.13
N CYS A 589 36.19 26.90 -3.90
CA CYS A 589 35.82 27.71 -5.06
C CYS A 589 36.75 27.35 -6.24
N ARG A 590 36.22 27.05 -7.42
CA ARG A 590 37.06 26.81 -8.61
C ARG A 590 37.15 28.03 -9.53
N GLY A 591 36.15 28.90 -9.53
CA GLY A 591 36.28 30.29 -9.96
C GLY A 591 37.02 31.12 -8.92
N ASN A 592 36.80 32.43 -8.93
CA ASN A 592 37.39 33.40 -8.01
C ASN A 592 36.48 33.63 -6.79
N LEU A 593 37.05 33.99 -5.65
CA LEU A 593 36.31 34.35 -4.43
C LEU A 593 36.48 35.83 -4.10
N SER A 594 35.39 36.52 -3.78
CA SER A 594 35.41 37.88 -3.22
C SER A 594 34.62 37.97 -1.90
N ALA A 595 35.12 38.77 -0.96
CA ALA A 595 34.50 39.03 0.33
C ALA A 595 34.83 40.45 0.84
N LYS A 596 34.01 41.04 1.72
CA LYS A 596 34.45 42.24 2.47
C LYS A 596 35.49 41.86 3.54
N PHE A 597 35.29 40.76 4.26
CA PHE A 597 36.26 40.25 5.24
C PHE A 597 36.17 38.73 5.39
N ILE A 598 37.26 38.13 5.89
CA ILE A 598 37.39 36.68 6.07
C ILE A 598 38.00 36.43 7.45
N GLU A 599 37.27 35.80 8.36
CA GLU A 599 37.66 35.65 9.77
C GLU A 599 37.57 34.20 10.24
N ASN A 600 38.61 33.71 10.95
CA ASN A 600 38.67 32.37 11.54
C ASN A 600 38.26 31.25 10.56
N SER A 601 38.63 31.37 9.28
CA SER A 601 38.05 30.58 8.17
C SER A 601 39.07 29.74 7.41
N ILE A 602 38.59 28.70 6.71
CA ILE A 602 39.40 27.83 5.84
C ILE A 602 38.86 27.89 4.41
N ILE A 603 39.69 28.37 3.48
CA ILE A 603 39.31 28.62 2.08
C ILE A 603 40.34 28.02 1.13
N LYS A 604 39.87 27.30 0.10
CA LYS A 604 40.66 26.84 -1.05
C LYS A 604 40.02 27.35 -2.35
N CYS A 605 40.79 28.08 -3.16
CA CYS A 605 40.31 28.78 -4.34
C CYS A 605 41.20 28.53 -5.56
N THR A 606 40.67 28.01 -6.68
CA THR A 606 41.47 27.85 -7.91
C THR A 606 41.61 29.15 -8.70
N GLY A 607 40.66 30.09 -8.54
CA GLY A 607 40.82 31.48 -8.96
C GLY A 607 41.51 32.36 -7.91
N ASP A 608 41.44 33.67 -8.12
CA ASP A 608 41.94 34.68 -7.18
C ASP A 608 41.03 34.81 -5.95
N VAL A 609 41.59 35.20 -4.80
CA VAL A 609 40.83 35.57 -3.59
C VAL A 609 41.00 37.07 -3.34
N LYS A 610 39.91 37.84 -3.39
CA LYS A 610 39.90 39.30 -3.21
C LYS A 610 39.15 39.73 -1.95
N VAL A 611 39.78 40.56 -1.10
CA VAL A 611 39.23 40.92 0.23
C VAL A 611 39.38 42.41 0.52
N SER A 612 38.28 43.15 0.68
CA SER A 612 38.33 44.62 0.73
C SER A 612 38.71 45.23 2.09
N LYS A 613 38.35 44.57 3.20
CA LYS A 613 38.63 45.05 4.56
C LYS A 613 39.78 44.29 5.20
N ALA A 614 39.58 43.01 5.55
CA ALA A 614 40.59 42.24 6.27
C ALA A 614 40.49 40.71 6.11
N ILE A 615 41.64 40.05 6.18
CA ILE A 615 41.76 38.61 6.43
C ILE A 615 42.30 38.44 7.86
N LEU A 616 41.57 37.73 8.72
CA LEU A 616 41.82 37.62 10.15
C LEU A 616 41.92 36.14 10.56
N ASN A 617 43.03 35.72 11.16
CA ASN A 617 43.25 34.38 11.74
C ASN A 617 42.80 33.21 10.84
N SER A 618 42.98 33.34 9.51
CA SER A 618 42.40 32.44 8.52
C SER A 618 43.46 31.67 7.73
N ARG A 619 43.06 30.51 7.20
CA ARG A 619 43.84 29.74 6.21
C ARG A 619 43.22 29.97 4.84
N VAL A 620 43.85 30.82 4.03
CA VAL A 620 43.37 31.18 2.69
C VAL A 620 44.39 30.69 1.67
N ILE A 621 43.97 29.83 0.76
CA ILE A 621 44.84 29.17 -0.22
C ILE A 621 44.29 29.42 -1.63
N SER A 622 45.10 30.00 -2.52
CA SER A 622 44.78 30.27 -3.92
C SER A 622 45.77 29.59 -4.89
N GLN A 623 45.29 29.11 -6.05
CA GLN A 623 46.14 28.68 -7.17
C GLN A 623 46.59 29.86 -8.07
N LYS A 624 46.21 31.10 -7.74
CA LYS A 624 46.61 32.32 -8.46
C LYS A 624 47.10 33.37 -7.47
N ALA A 625 46.28 34.35 -7.11
CA ALA A 625 46.61 35.39 -6.15
C ALA A 625 45.68 35.45 -4.94
N VAL A 626 46.22 35.89 -3.79
CA VAL A 626 45.43 36.41 -2.67
C VAL A 626 45.68 37.91 -2.57
N ILE A 627 44.61 38.70 -2.62
CA ILE A 627 44.66 40.15 -2.78
C ILE A 627 43.76 40.81 -1.73
N ALA A 628 44.38 41.34 -0.68
CA ALA A 628 43.74 42.17 0.32
C ALA A 628 43.87 43.66 -0.08
N GLU A 629 43.03 44.12 -1.01
CA GLU A 629 43.04 45.49 -1.56
C GLU A 629 41.64 46.12 -1.45
N GLY A 630 41.55 47.43 -1.18
CA GLY A 630 40.26 48.13 -1.06
C GLY A 630 40.21 49.10 0.13
N GLU A 631 39.14 49.02 0.92
CA GLU A 631 38.89 49.90 2.08
C GLU A 631 40.06 49.89 3.09
N LYS A 632 40.49 48.69 3.52
CA LYS A 632 41.55 48.52 4.52
C LYS A 632 42.65 47.57 4.06
N GLY A 633 42.30 46.46 3.39
CA GLY A 633 43.28 45.53 2.81
C GLY A 633 44.29 44.89 3.78
N ILE A 634 43.88 44.58 5.01
CA ILE A 634 44.83 44.13 6.08
C ILE A 634 44.81 42.61 6.24
N ILE A 635 45.97 41.98 6.43
CA ILE A 635 46.12 40.55 6.78
C ILE A 635 46.66 40.44 8.21
N ILE A 636 45.86 39.94 9.16
CA ILE A 636 46.25 39.73 10.57
C ILE A 636 46.08 38.27 10.96
N GLY A 637 47.20 37.54 11.09
CA GLY A 637 47.24 36.18 11.61
C GLY A 637 46.80 35.09 10.63
N GLY A 638 47.38 33.91 10.82
CA GLY A 638 47.04 32.71 10.04
C GLY A 638 48.01 32.41 8.90
N GLU A 639 47.51 31.72 7.88
CA GLU A 639 48.29 31.12 6.79
C GLU A 639 47.69 31.51 5.43
N ILE A 640 48.32 32.47 4.75
CA ILE A 640 47.91 32.92 3.42
C ILE A 640 48.86 32.31 2.40
N LYS A 641 48.29 31.62 1.39
CA LYS A 641 49.06 30.91 0.37
C LYS A 641 48.55 31.24 -1.03
N ALA A 642 49.48 31.46 -1.96
CA ALA A 642 49.18 31.73 -3.36
C ALA A 642 50.24 31.07 -4.27
N LEU A 643 49.88 30.76 -5.51
CA LEU A 643 50.87 30.34 -6.51
C LEU A 643 51.71 31.54 -6.98
N ASN A 644 51.05 32.64 -7.39
CA ASN A 644 51.70 33.73 -8.12
C ASN A 644 51.93 34.98 -7.25
N LEU A 645 50.92 35.42 -6.50
CA LEU A 645 50.96 36.72 -5.83
C LEU A 645 50.24 36.71 -4.48
N ILE A 646 50.85 37.27 -3.45
CA ILE A 646 50.12 37.80 -2.28
C ILE A 646 50.27 39.32 -2.30
N ARG A 647 49.15 40.05 -2.36
CA ARG A 647 49.11 41.52 -2.24
C ARG A 647 48.27 41.91 -1.02
N ALA A 648 48.76 42.84 -0.22
CA ALA A 648 48.00 43.45 0.87
C ALA A 648 48.37 44.93 1.02
N LYS A 649 47.51 45.73 1.65
CA LYS A 649 47.91 47.04 2.15
C LYS A 649 48.85 46.89 3.34
N SER A 650 48.40 46.18 4.37
CA SER A 650 49.24 45.92 5.55
C SER A 650 49.14 44.45 5.97
N ALA A 651 50.22 43.86 6.52
CA ALA A 651 50.23 42.48 6.96
C ALA A 651 51.02 42.29 8.27
N GLY A 652 50.54 41.36 9.11
CA GLY A 652 51.03 41.16 10.47
C GLY A 652 50.29 42.03 11.49
N SER A 653 50.86 42.15 12.69
CA SER A 653 50.33 43.04 13.74
C SER A 653 51.43 43.42 14.73
N SER A 654 51.38 44.64 15.26
CA SER A 654 52.22 45.10 16.38
C SER A 654 52.04 44.29 17.67
N ALA A 655 50.98 43.48 17.78
CA ALA A 655 50.78 42.52 18.86
C ALA A 655 51.46 41.15 18.63
N GLY A 656 52.31 41.00 17.61
CA GLY A 656 53.05 39.76 17.32
C GLY A 656 52.19 38.59 16.86
N ILE A 657 50.99 38.86 16.30
CA ILE A 657 50.07 37.81 15.85
C ILE A 657 50.67 37.07 14.67
N LYS A 658 51.06 35.81 14.89
CA LYS A 658 51.75 34.94 13.93
C LYS A 658 51.03 34.91 12.58
N THR A 659 51.65 35.57 11.61
CA THR A 659 51.16 35.72 10.23
C THR A 659 52.15 35.05 9.29
N THR A 660 51.68 34.20 8.38
CA THR A 660 52.52 33.53 7.38
C THR A 660 51.98 33.80 5.98
N LEU A 661 52.82 34.34 5.11
CA LEU A 661 52.52 34.62 3.71
C LEU A 661 53.42 33.73 2.83
N GLN A 662 52.83 32.81 2.06
CA GLN A 662 53.54 31.90 1.17
C GLN A 662 53.13 32.09 -0.29
N ALA A 663 53.98 32.72 -1.10
CA ALA A 663 53.85 32.72 -2.56
C ALA A 663 54.63 31.52 -3.15
N GLY A 664 54.36 31.16 -4.41
CA GLY A 664 55.00 30.00 -5.06
C GLY A 664 54.48 28.66 -4.52
N TYR A 665 53.22 28.59 -4.07
CA TYR A 665 52.61 27.37 -3.53
C TYR A 665 51.53 26.81 -4.46
N ASP A 666 51.88 25.77 -5.21
CA ASP A 666 50.91 24.94 -5.93
C ASP A 666 50.14 24.06 -4.93
N TYR A 667 48.93 24.48 -4.57
CA TYR A 667 48.11 23.70 -3.65
C TYR A 667 47.42 22.52 -4.35
N ILE A 668 47.16 22.62 -5.65
CA ILE A 668 46.49 21.57 -6.41
C ILE A 668 47.39 20.34 -6.50
N SER A 669 48.65 20.51 -6.89
CA SER A 669 49.60 19.40 -6.95
C SER A 669 50.07 18.95 -5.56
N ALA A 670 50.09 19.83 -4.54
CA ALA A 670 50.29 19.41 -3.16
C ALA A 670 49.13 18.56 -2.58
N ASP A 671 47.86 18.93 -2.84
CA ASP A 671 46.68 18.14 -2.45
C ASP A 671 46.64 16.80 -3.22
N LYS A 672 46.96 16.79 -4.53
CA LYS A 672 47.10 15.55 -5.32
C LYS A 672 48.16 14.64 -4.72
N LEU A 673 49.34 15.17 -4.40
CA LEU A 673 50.45 14.43 -3.83
C LEU A 673 50.05 13.80 -2.48
N ALA A 674 49.43 14.57 -1.58
CA ALA A 674 48.95 14.06 -0.30
C ALA A 674 47.93 12.91 -0.46
N LEU A 675 46.97 13.03 -1.40
CA LEU A 675 46.00 11.97 -1.70
C LEU A 675 46.66 10.72 -2.30
N ILE A 676 47.69 10.89 -3.13
CA ILE A 676 48.41 9.79 -3.77
C ILE A 676 49.31 9.07 -2.76
N THR A 677 49.97 9.80 -1.86
CA THR A 677 50.72 9.23 -0.73
C THR A 677 49.79 8.50 0.25
N GLU A 678 48.57 8.98 0.50
CA GLU A 678 47.59 8.21 1.30
C GLU A 678 47.24 6.87 0.60
N LYS A 679 46.96 6.91 -0.71
CA LYS A 679 46.72 5.70 -1.52
C LYS A 679 47.94 4.75 -1.50
N ARG A 680 49.17 5.28 -1.57
CA ARG A 680 50.40 4.50 -1.41
C ARG A 680 50.38 3.74 -0.09
N LEU A 681 50.22 4.44 1.04
CA LEU A 681 50.26 3.84 2.37
C LEU A 681 49.17 2.77 2.58
N GLN A 682 47.97 2.96 2.02
CA GLN A 682 46.92 1.94 2.03
C GLN A 682 47.30 0.70 1.21
N MET A 683 47.92 0.88 0.04
CA MET A 683 48.36 -0.22 -0.81
C MET A 683 49.61 -0.93 -0.30
N GLU A 684 50.53 -0.21 0.37
CA GLU A 684 51.72 -0.80 0.96
C GLU A 684 51.35 -1.76 2.11
N LYS A 685 50.38 -1.37 2.95
CA LYS A 685 49.81 -2.23 4.00
C LYS A 685 49.12 -3.48 3.43
N ARG A 686 48.39 -3.35 2.30
CA ARG A 686 47.78 -4.51 1.63
C ARG A 686 48.82 -5.47 1.05
N LEU A 687 49.95 -4.97 0.54
CA LEU A 687 51.06 -5.83 0.12
C LEU A 687 51.63 -6.60 1.31
N GLN A 688 51.93 -5.92 2.42
CA GLN A 688 52.45 -6.54 3.65
C GLN A 688 51.55 -7.70 4.11
N SER A 689 50.22 -7.50 4.18
CA SER A 689 49.29 -8.58 4.55
C SER A 689 49.27 -9.75 3.54
N THR A 690 49.57 -9.50 2.27
CA THR A 690 49.69 -10.54 1.22
C THR A 690 50.99 -11.33 1.39
N ASP A 691 52.10 -10.63 1.64
CA ASP A 691 53.41 -11.23 1.91
C ASP A 691 53.36 -12.10 3.18
N GLU A 692 52.67 -11.64 4.22
CA GLU A 692 52.43 -12.42 5.44
C GLU A 692 51.61 -13.69 5.19
N LEU A 693 50.61 -13.68 4.27
CA LEU A 693 49.85 -14.88 3.91
C LEU A 693 50.74 -15.89 3.20
N ILE A 694 51.56 -15.45 2.25
CA ILE A 694 52.54 -16.30 1.56
C ILE A 694 53.52 -16.90 2.57
N GLN A 695 54.06 -16.12 3.50
CA GLN A 695 54.92 -16.62 4.58
C GLN A 695 54.20 -17.62 5.50
N LYS A 696 52.90 -17.45 5.77
CA LYS A 696 52.11 -18.39 6.59
C LYS A 696 51.96 -19.74 5.90
N LEU A 697 51.78 -19.78 4.57
CA LEU A 697 51.76 -21.02 3.79
C LEU A 697 53.11 -21.75 3.85
N PHE A 698 54.23 -21.05 3.60
CA PHE A 698 55.57 -21.66 3.71
C PHE A 698 55.95 -22.10 5.14
N LYS A 699 55.38 -21.47 6.18
CA LYS A 699 55.51 -21.93 7.58
C LYS A 699 54.68 -23.18 7.88
N MET A 700 53.58 -23.43 7.16
CA MET A 700 52.81 -24.67 7.26
C MET A 700 53.45 -25.83 6.49
N LYS A 701 54.09 -25.52 5.35
CA LYS A 701 54.71 -26.50 4.44
C LYS A 701 55.97 -25.90 3.76
N PRO A 702 57.17 -26.47 3.93
CA PRO A 702 58.40 -25.86 3.43
C PRO A 702 58.54 -25.71 1.90
N SER A 703 57.81 -26.47 1.08
CA SER A 703 57.80 -26.32 -0.38
C SER A 703 56.40 -26.42 -0.99
N VAL A 704 56.23 -25.83 -2.18
CA VAL A 704 54.97 -25.78 -2.93
C VAL A 704 54.49 -27.17 -3.35
N ASP A 705 55.40 -28.12 -3.54
CA ASP A 705 55.06 -29.54 -3.83
C ASP A 705 54.30 -30.20 -2.68
N GLN A 706 54.48 -29.70 -1.45
CA GLN A 706 53.83 -30.21 -0.25
C GLN A 706 52.51 -29.48 0.08
N PHE A 707 52.12 -28.48 -0.72
CA PHE A 707 50.84 -27.78 -0.59
C PHE A 707 49.70 -28.68 -1.09
N THR A 708 48.55 -28.64 -0.40
CA THR A 708 47.29 -29.17 -0.97
C THR A 708 46.84 -28.31 -2.15
N GLU A 709 45.97 -28.80 -3.02
CA GLU A 709 45.45 -28.00 -4.14
C GLU A 709 44.74 -26.71 -3.68
N GLN A 710 44.12 -26.72 -2.50
CA GLN A 710 43.59 -25.50 -1.87
C GLN A 710 44.70 -24.51 -1.49
N MET A 711 45.80 -24.99 -0.90
CA MET A 711 46.97 -24.16 -0.58
C MET A 711 47.68 -23.63 -1.84
N LYS A 712 47.79 -24.44 -2.91
CA LYS A 712 48.34 -24.01 -4.21
C LYS A 712 47.49 -22.92 -4.85
N ASN A 713 46.17 -23.04 -4.81
CA ASN A 713 45.26 -22.00 -5.31
C ASN A 713 45.39 -20.70 -4.51
N VAL A 714 45.34 -20.76 -3.18
CA VAL A 714 45.53 -19.57 -2.32
C VAL A 714 46.92 -18.95 -2.52
N TYR A 715 47.96 -19.76 -2.73
CA TYR A 715 49.30 -19.27 -3.06
C TYR A 715 49.35 -18.56 -4.42
N LYS A 716 48.81 -19.19 -5.47
CA LYS A 716 48.74 -18.62 -6.84
C LYS A 716 47.96 -17.30 -6.87
N GLU A 717 46.81 -17.24 -6.19
CA GLU A 717 46.03 -16.01 -6.05
C GLU A 717 46.78 -14.93 -5.26
N SER A 718 47.42 -15.30 -4.15
CA SER A 718 48.22 -14.37 -3.34
C SER A 718 49.41 -13.81 -4.12
N LEU A 719 50.10 -14.64 -4.91
CA LEU A 719 51.22 -14.24 -5.76
C LEU A 719 50.75 -13.27 -6.87
N LEU A 720 49.64 -13.60 -7.55
CA LEU A 720 49.01 -12.74 -8.55
C LEU A 720 48.54 -11.39 -7.96
N VAL A 721 48.03 -11.39 -6.72
CA VAL A 721 47.68 -10.16 -5.98
C VAL A 721 48.94 -9.38 -5.60
N GLN A 722 49.99 -10.03 -5.11
CA GLN A 722 51.26 -9.41 -4.75
C GLN A 722 51.88 -8.67 -5.95
N MET A 723 51.91 -9.31 -7.12
CA MET A 723 52.42 -8.70 -8.36
C MET A 723 51.57 -7.49 -8.79
N LYS A 724 50.23 -7.63 -8.80
CA LYS A 724 49.29 -6.53 -9.13
C LYS A 724 49.44 -5.33 -8.19
N LEU A 725 49.75 -5.56 -6.91
CA LEU A 725 50.01 -4.51 -5.94
C LEU A 725 51.40 -3.87 -6.15
N LYS A 726 52.45 -4.66 -6.40
CA LYS A 726 53.81 -4.16 -6.69
C LYS A 726 53.84 -3.23 -7.91
N LYS A 727 53.17 -3.57 -9.03
CA LYS A 727 53.06 -2.69 -10.22
C LYS A 727 52.38 -1.37 -9.89
N LYS A 728 51.20 -1.41 -9.26
CA LYS A 728 50.46 -0.20 -8.90
C LYS A 728 51.18 0.70 -7.90
N LEU A 729 51.98 0.12 -7.00
CA LEU A 729 52.83 0.89 -6.08
C LEU A 729 53.98 1.59 -6.81
N LEU A 730 54.51 0.97 -7.87
CA LEU A 730 55.55 1.55 -8.72
C LEU A 730 54.96 2.66 -9.63
N GLU A 731 53.81 2.43 -10.26
CA GLU A 731 53.03 3.46 -10.96
C GLU A 731 52.77 4.70 -10.06
N ILE A 732 52.31 4.47 -8.83
CA ILE A 732 52.09 5.52 -7.83
C ILE A 732 53.38 6.29 -7.50
N LYS A 733 54.51 5.59 -7.28
CA LYS A 733 55.80 6.21 -6.96
C LYS A 733 56.36 7.04 -8.12
N MET A 734 56.08 6.69 -9.37
CA MET A 734 56.39 7.54 -10.53
C MET A 734 55.55 8.82 -10.53
N ILE A 735 54.25 8.74 -10.20
CA ILE A 735 53.37 9.93 -10.12
C ILE A 735 53.74 10.82 -8.94
N GLU A 736 54.07 10.26 -7.76
CA GLU A 736 54.60 11.04 -6.62
C GLU A 736 55.84 11.84 -7.06
N THR A 737 56.79 11.19 -7.74
CA THR A 737 58.05 11.82 -8.21
C THR A 737 57.80 12.94 -9.23
N LYS A 738 56.85 12.75 -10.17
CA LYS A 738 56.45 13.80 -11.13
C LYS A 738 55.81 15.00 -10.43
N LEU A 739 54.94 14.77 -9.43
CA LEU A 739 54.27 15.84 -8.68
C LEU A 739 55.24 16.60 -7.74
N THR A 740 56.20 15.93 -7.09
CA THR A 740 57.22 16.64 -6.30
C THR A 740 58.07 17.54 -7.18
N ALA A 741 58.51 17.04 -8.34
CA ALA A 741 59.27 17.85 -9.30
C ALA A 741 58.44 19.01 -9.88
N GLU A 742 57.12 18.87 -10.01
CA GLU A 742 56.23 19.97 -10.42
C GLU A 742 56.12 21.07 -9.35
N ILE A 743 55.96 20.68 -8.07
CA ILE A 743 55.88 21.62 -6.93
C ILE A 743 57.21 22.36 -6.70
N GLU A 744 58.34 21.75 -7.01
CA GLU A 744 59.68 22.33 -6.84
C GLU A 744 60.11 23.27 -7.99
N LYS A 745 59.35 23.36 -9.08
CA LYS A 745 59.64 24.29 -10.20
C LYS A 745 59.71 25.74 -9.71
N PRO A 746 60.69 26.55 -10.16
CA PRO A 746 60.82 27.94 -9.75
C PRO A 746 59.72 28.81 -10.39
N VAL A 747 58.61 29.01 -9.66
CA VAL A 747 57.53 29.95 -10.04
C VAL A 747 58.01 31.39 -9.85
N LYS A 748 57.69 32.28 -10.82
CA LYS A 748 57.86 33.73 -10.67
C LYS A 748 56.79 34.28 -9.72
N ALA A 749 57.06 34.13 -8.43
CA ALA A 749 56.12 34.38 -7.34
C ALA A 749 56.54 35.59 -6.48
N GLU A 750 55.57 36.41 -6.09
CA GLU A 750 55.80 37.70 -5.43
C GLU A 750 54.92 37.90 -4.19
N ILE A 751 55.41 38.67 -3.21
CA ILE A 751 54.64 39.16 -2.07
C ILE A 751 54.80 40.68 -2.00
N ILE A 752 53.69 41.43 -2.02
CA ILE A 752 53.65 42.89 -2.14
C ILE A 752 52.83 43.47 -0.98
N ILE A 753 53.41 44.37 -0.19
CA ILE A 753 52.78 45.07 0.92
C ILE A 753 52.86 46.58 0.66
N GLU A 754 51.70 47.21 0.46
CA GLU A 754 51.59 48.58 -0.09
C GLU A 754 51.72 49.69 0.96
N ASP A 755 51.53 49.37 2.24
CA ASP A 755 51.70 50.25 3.42
C ASP A 755 52.68 49.58 4.41
N LYS A 756 52.23 48.66 5.26
CA LYS A 756 53.04 48.17 6.42
C LYS A 756 53.10 46.67 6.59
N LEU A 757 54.31 46.15 6.70
CA LEU A 757 54.60 44.78 7.10
C LEU A 757 55.18 44.76 8.52
N PHE A 758 54.42 44.21 9.47
CA PHE A 758 54.88 44.12 10.87
C PHE A 758 55.91 42.99 11.07
N ASN A 759 56.75 43.16 12.10
CA ASN A 759 57.69 42.15 12.58
C ASN A 759 57.01 40.82 12.93
N ASP A 760 57.83 39.76 12.99
CA ASP A 760 57.43 38.37 13.23
C ASP A 760 56.50 37.76 12.17
N THR A 761 56.22 38.50 11.08
CA THR A 761 55.60 37.95 9.87
C THR A 761 56.59 37.01 9.16
N LEU A 762 56.13 35.81 8.83
CA LEU A 762 56.91 34.82 8.09
C LEU A 762 56.59 34.90 6.59
N ILE A 763 57.57 35.36 5.81
CA ILE A 763 57.55 35.39 4.35
C ILE A 763 58.13 34.07 3.82
N ILE A 764 57.44 33.46 2.87
CA ILE A 764 57.88 32.23 2.19
C ILE A 764 57.67 32.40 0.69
N ILE A 765 58.67 32.06 -0.12
CA ILE A 765 58.55 32.07 -1.58
C ILE A 765 59.06 30.73 -2.11
N GLY A 766 58.14 29.89 -2.60
CA GLY A 766 58.37 28.47 -2.86
C GLY A 766 58.72 27.74 -1.57
N ASN A 767 59.98 27.28 -1.49
CA ASN A 767 60.58 26.59 -0.34
C ASN A 767 61.42 27.50 0.58
N VAL A 768 61.86 28.67 0.09
CA VAL A 768 62.72 29.62 0.83
C VAL A 768 61.90 30.39 1.86
N LYS A 769 62.47 30.64 3.06
CA LYS A 769 61.81 31.31 4.19
C LYS A 769 62.60 32.52 4.67
N HIS A 770 61.88 33.58 5.06
CA HIS A 770 62.43 34.80 5.63
C HIS A 770 61.48 35.33 6.73
N THR A 771 61.99 35.54 7.94
CA THR A 771 61.22 36.17 9.03
C THR A 771 61.54 37.66 9.06
N VAL A 772 60.50 38.49 9.14
CA VAL A 772 60.61 39.95 9.19
C VAL A 772 61.03 40.38 10.60
N SER A 773 62.25 40.89 10.76
CA SER A 773 62.82 41.24 12.08
C SER A 773 62.29 42.55 12.67
N ASN A 774 61.97 43.54 11.82
CA ASN A 774 61.50 44.88 12.20
C ASN A 774 60.28 45.22 11.33
N THR A 775 59.41 46.13 11.78
CA THR A 775 58.33 46.63 10.90
C THR A 775 58.92 47.36 9.70
N GLU A 776 58.38 47.10 8.50
CA GLU A 776 58.87 47.64 7.23
C GLU A 776 57.74 48.28 6.42
N ASP A 777 58.01 49.45 5.83
CA ASP A 777 57.05 50.18 4.99
C ASP A 777 57.30 49.92 3.49
N HIS A 778 56.23 49.85 2.69
CA HIS A 778 56.23 49.81 1.22
C HIS A 778 57.18 48.74 0.61
N VAL A 779 56.93 47.45 0.87
CA VAL A 779 57.86 46.35 0.53
C VAL A 779 57.32 45.34 -0.48
N LYS A 780 58.22 44.85 -1.34
CA LYS A 780 58.01 43.74 -2.26
C LYS A 780 59.11 42.69 -2.07
N TYR A 781 58.71 41.43 -1.91
CA TYR A 781 59.60 40.28 -1.87
C TYR A 781 59.42 39.40 -3.11
N ILE A 782 60.53 38.89 -3.63
CA ILE A 782 60.60 37.92 -4.74
C ILE A 782 61.67 36.87 -4.42
N ARG A 783 61.64 35.69 -5.05
CA ARG A 783 62.82 34.79 -5.03
C ARG A 783 63.88 35.34 -6.00
N ALA A 784 65.12 35.44 -5.54
CA ALA A 784 66.23 35.84 -6.39
C ALA A 784 66.55 34.73 -7.40
N GLU A 785 66.65 35.07 -8.70
CA GLU A 785 66.84 34.08 -9.77
C GLU A 785 68.14 33.28 -9.53
N GLY A 786 68.04 31.94 -9.61
CA GLY A 786 69.17 31.03 -9.40
C GLY A 786 69.66 30.87 -7.95
N SER A 787 68.93 31.32 -6.92
CA SER A 787 69.38 31.16 -5.53
C SER A 787 68.28 30.83 -4.51
N ASP A 788 68.69 30.29 -3.36
CA ASP A 788 67.84 30.05 -2.19
C ASP A 788 67.78 31.27 -1.26
N ARG A 789 67.63 32.45 -1.86
CA ARG A 789 67.45 33.72 -1.15
C ARG A 789 66.20 34.43 -1.64
N ILE A 790 65.55 35.10 -0.70
CA ILE A 790 64.46 36.04 -0.99
C ILE A 790 65.10 37.44 -1.14
N GLU A 791 64.81 38.08 -2.26
CA GLU A 791 65.16 39.47 -2.55
C GLU A 791 64.07 40.38 -1.99
N LYS A 792 64.46 41.42 -1.25
CA LYS A 792 63.59 42.52 -0.82
C LYS A 792 63.83 43.74 -1.73
N LYS A 793 62.74 44.36 -2.19
CA LYS A 793 62.72 45.61 -2.93
C LYS A 793 61.72 46.56 -2.27
N PHE A 794 62.04 47.84 -2.19
CA PHE A 794 61.07 48.86 -1.77
C PHE A 794 60.23 49.27 -2.99
N LEU A 795 58.99 49.68 -2.72
CA LEU A 795 58.11 50.30 -3.70
C LEU A 795 58.35 51.82 -3.67
N ASN A 796 58.39 52.45 -4.85
CA ASN A 796 58.47 53.90 -5.03
C ASN A 796 57.08 54.51 -5.22
#